data_AF-A0A9W8NVK0-F1
#
_entry.id   AF-A0A9W8NVK0-F1
#
_cell.length_a   1.000
_cell.length_b   1.000
_cell.length_c   1.000
_cell.angle_alpha   90.00
_cell.angle_beta   90.00
_cell.angle_gamma   90.00
#
_symmetry.space_group_name_H-M   'P 1'
#
loop_
_entity.id
_entity.type
_entity.pdbx_description
1 polymer ?
#
loop_
_entity_poly.entity_id
_entity_poly.type
_entity_poly.pdbx_seq_one_letter_code
_entity_poly.pdbx_strand_id
1 'polypeptide(L)'
;MTELVDAYMDYCNRCWSDVAYDGIVKEKHRVMVWSIFDTYNNTSYIRSGYLPFNPLLNKSVVSFQTIELCHHLFMRCPRLGIQPFVRALCDLQGVRFKNNLSVQISAAYDLYICLVEGVRLKVRQALGRDALNWRMLNNCPCCQYEVVGEPELAIQMLLGIDSNNSLKRFQRREPPSENGKSLGPEKEREDNRVGGGDYFLQPEAVDLWDESQWHKWPGWTPKERSPKIPCKDRWSYLKESNTHRTFGHFDVNGVFGGFCRHSFTIVFLDMIRTGEHSKYMLALLNHFMSASREDRQHLGLAENPSGSLGVGYDIAFGMTAKIIRSPLNDLAQKERLSMMIGIEDLEVCERYFAQSNALAPVTRYMGKFRCRQAIANYAYHRDNFENYHNLSRFIVSNYKQALGILGRSRDTARALRAVGLLDVENAAHWLDEEKAYLESRQKLNIDTNNAEQLVLTERQMVNKQEMEAKLLLDVQSLEERLGLRRDQRWKRDSEAWNSARELVEMANWTDKLEGLTVARIFELSKMNMRQHIGDAMKKSLEEYNACAASLKLPRKLLDWDDILNYTYLSEFDFLRDSRADILDKPWAKPAVREAMSELFKLIRAGEEIDRLHVEIKRLLTYMKEEEEYFATVIWLHGRERSRFNEVHQT
;
A
#
# COMPACT_ATOMS: atom_id res chain seq x y z
N MET A 1 15.05 -25.41 22.62
CA MET A 1 14.35 -25.31 21.31
C MET A 1 15.07 -26.08 20.22
N THR A 2 16.38 -25.88 20.00
CA THR A 2 17.16 -26.62 18.99
C THR A 2 16.97 -28.14 19.05
N GLU A 3 17.08 -28.74 20.24
CA GLU A 3 16.85 -30.18 20.44
C GLU A 3 15.45 -30.65 20.03
N LEU A 4 14.42 -29.81 20.19
CA LEU A 4 13.05 -30.13 19.79
C LEU A 4 12.89 -30.05 18.26
N VAL A 5 13.59 -29.11 17.62
CA VAL A 5 13.65 -29.01 16.15
C VAL A 5 14.34 -30.25 15.56
N ASP A 6 15.45 -30.69 16.17
CA ASP A 6 16.14 -31.92 15.77
C ASP A 6 15.26 -33.15 15.95
N ALA A 7 14.58 -33.27 17.09
CA ALA A 7 13.58 -34.32 17.32
C ALA A 7 12.45 -34.31 16.27
N TYR A 8 12.01 -33.13 15.82
CA TYR A 8 10.98 -33.01 14.80
C TYR A 8 11.49 -33.41 13.41
N MET A 9 12.71 -33.02 13.04
CA MET A 9 13.35 -33.49 11.80
C MET A 9 13.57 -35.01 11.81
N ASP A 10 13.96 -35.59 12.95
CA ASP A 10 14.04 -37.05 13.14
C ASP A 10 12.68 -37.73 12.90
N TYR A 11 11.58 -37.12 13.36
CA TYR A 11 10.22 -37.58 13.11
C TYR A 11 9.85 -37.52 11.62
N CYS A 12 10.15 -36.41 10.95
CA CYS A 12 9.88 -36.22 9.52
C CYS A 12 10.66 -37.19 8.62
N ASN A 13 11.87 -37.59 9.02
CA ASN A 13 12.72 -38.51 8.26
C ASN A 13 12.27 -39.98 8.30
N ARG A 14 11.26 -40.34 9.09
CA ARG A 14 10.75 -41.71 9.16
C ARG A 14 9.77 -41.98 8.03
N CYS A 15 9.88 -43.16 7.41
CA CYS A 15 8.93 -43.61 6.39
C CYS A 15 7.66 -44.10 7.10
N TRP A 16 6.60 -43.27 7.09
CA TRP A 16 5.31 -43.60 7.68
C TRP A 16 4.43 -44.27 6.62
N SER A 17 4.62 -45.57 6.37
CA SER A 17 3.79 -46.31 5.41
C SER A 17 2.36 -46.58 5.92
N ASP A 18 2.12 -46.55 7.23
CA ASP A 18 0.88 -47.05 7.83
C ASP A 18 0.48 -46.34 9.15
N VAL A 19 0.15 -45.04 9.15
CA VAL A 19 -0.34 -44.37 10.38
C VAL A 19 -1.60 -43.55 10.14
N ALA A 20 -2.66 -43.91 10.87
CA ALA A 20 -3.96 -43.26 10.86
C ALA A 20 -3.95 -41.90 11.61
N TYR A 21 -4.87 -41.00 11.25
CA TYR A 21 -5.07 -39.71 11.92
C TYR A 21 -5.64 -39.91 13.34
N ASP A 22 -4.79 -39.94 14.37
CA ASP A 22 -5.20 -40.29 15.75
C ASP A 22 -5.79 -39.15 16.61
N GLY A 23 -5.99 -37.94 16.06
CA GLY A 23 -6.68 -36.84 16.77
C GLY A 23 -6.05 -36.44 18.13
N ILE A 24 -6.89 -36.27 19.17
CA ILE A 24 -6.49 -35.99 20.56
C ILE A 24 -6.35 -37.32 21.33
N VAL A 25 -5.16 -37.61 21.87
CA VAL A 25 -4.90 -38.86 22.58
C VAL A 25 -4.95 -38.62 24.10
N LYS A 26 -5.91 -39.25 24.78
CA LYS A 26 -6.17 -39.10 26.23
C LYS A 26 -5.77 -40.30 27.09
N GLU A 27 -5.38 -41.45 26.52
CA GLU A 27 -5.02 -42.67 27.27
C GLU A 27 -3.75 -43.38 26.75
N LYS A 28 -3.17 -44.25 27.60
CA LYS A 28 -1.83 -44.86 27.56
C LYS A 28 -1.30 -45.19 26.15
N HIS A 29 -0.60 -44.26 25.54
CA HIS A 29 0.37 -44.57 24.49
C HIS A 29 1.74 -44.80 25.10
N ARG A 30 2.36 -45.94 24.75
CA ARG A 30 3.75 -46.23 25.08
C ARG A 30 4.62 -45.36 24.19
N VAL A 31 5.10 -44.24 24.74
CA VAL A 31 6.12 -43.43 24.10
C VAL A 31 7.47 -44.04 24.45
N MET A 32 8.28 -44.37 23.44
CA MET A 32 9.66 -44.75 23.68
C MET A 32 10.40 -43.54 24.23
N VAL A 33 11.03 -43.69 25.40
CA VAL A 33 11.93 -42.68 25.96
C VAL A 33 13.27 -42.82 25.26
N TRP A 34 13.66 -41.79 24.52
CA TRP A 34 14.85 -41.82 23.67
C TRP A 34 16.14 -41.49 24.43
N SER A 35 16.04 -40.82 25.57
CA SER A 35 17.19 -40.46 26.41
C SER A 35 16.77 -40.34 27.86
N ILE A 36 17.61 -40.87 28.77
CA ILE A 36 17.46 -40.68 30.22
C ILE A 36 17.69 -39.22 30.67
N PHE A 37 18.27 -38.39 29.80
CA PHE A 37 18.50 -36.96 30.05
C PHE A 37 17.34 -36.07 29.57
N ASP A 38 16.32 -36.62 28.91
CA ASP A 38 15.11 -35.90 28.52
C ASP A 38 14.17 -35.76 29.72
N THR A 39 14.49 -34.85 30.63
CA THR A 39 13.86 -34.68 31.96
C THR A 39 12.32 -34.61 31.90
N TYR A 40 11.76 -34.10 30.79
CA TYR A 40 10.31 -33.97 30.59
C TYR A 40 9.77 -34.85 29.46
N ASN A 41 10.60 -35.70 28.85
CA ASN A 41 10.26 -36.53 27.69
C ASN A 41 9.80 -35.76 26.43
N ASN A 42 10.05 -34.44 26.35
CA ASN A 42 9.52 -33.60 25.27
C ASN A 42 10.12 -33.99 23.92
N THR A 43 11.43 -34.27 23.87
CA THR A 43 12.07 -34.74 22.63
C THR A 43 11.57 -36.13 22.25
N SER A 44 11.28 -36.97 23.24
CA SER A 44 10.75 -38.32 23.06
C SER A 44 9.33 -38.33 22.51
N TYR A 45 8.46 -37.44 22.99
CA TYR A 45 7.12 -37.24 22.43
C TYR A 45 7.18 -36.75 20.98
N ILE A 46 8.02 -35.75 20.70
CA ILE A 46 8.16 -35.20 19.36
C ILE A 46 8.67 -36.26 18.37
N ARG A 47 9.72 -37.00 18.73
CA ARG A 47 10.23 -38.12 17.90
C ARG A 47 9.18 -39.21 17.66
N SER A 48 8.21 -39.33 18.55
CA SER A 48 7.14 -40.31 18.46
C SER A 48 5.90 -39.78 17.73
N GLY A 49 5.94 -38.54 17.22
CA GLY A 49 4.84 -37.97 16.42
C GLY A 49 3.82 -37.15 17.20
N TYR A 50 4.13 -36.79 18.45
CA TYR A 50 3.18 -36.11 19.34
C TYR A 50 3.71 -34.78 19.87
N LEU A 51 2.82 -33.80 19.95
CA LEU A 51 3.04 -32.51 20.59
C LEU A 51 2.45 -32.50 22.00
N PRO A 52 3.24 -32.18 23.03
CA PRO A 52 2.72 -31.98 24.36
C PRO A 52 1.92 -30.68 24.47
N PHE A 53 0.79 -30.71 25.17
CA PHE A 53 0.04 -29.49 25.47
C PHE A 53 0.70 -28.59 26.52
N ASN A 54 1.58 -29.15 27.35
CA ASN A 54 2.35 -28.41 28.34
C ASN A 54 3.75 -29.04 28.46
N PRO A 55 4.83 -28.32 28.12
CA PRO A 55 6.19 -28.86 28.10
C PRO A 55 6.73 -29.26 29.48
N LEU A 56 6.05 -28.91 30.57
CA LEU A 56 6.43 -29.27 31.95
C LEU A 56 5.59 -30.43 32.52
N LEU A 57 4.37 -30.64 32.01
CA LEU A 57 3.42 -31.62 32.54
C LEU A 57 2.67 -32.32 31.39
N ASN A 58 3.24 -33.42 30.93
CA ASN A 58 2.75 -34.18 29.78
C ASN A 58 1.65 -35.19 30.16
N LYS A 59 0.44 -34.68 30.48
CA LYS A 59 -0.74 -35.53 30.76
C LYS A 59 -1.63 -35.77 29.54
N SER A 60 -1.44 -35.01 28.47
CA SER A 60 -2.24 -35.09 27.25
C SER A 60 -1.43 -34.54 26.08
N VAL A 61 -1.57 -35.17 24.93
CA VAL A 61 -0.83 -34.85 23.72
C VAL A 61 -1.77 -34.79 22.53
N VAL A 62 -1.29 -34.19 21.43
CA VAL A 62 -1.95 -34.17 20.13
C VAL A 62 -0.97 -34.63 19.07
N SER A 63 -1.42 -35.38 18.06
CA SER A 63 -0.52 -35.81 16.98
C SER A 63 -0.09 -34.62 16.11
N PHE A 64 1.13 -34.70 15.53
CA PHE A 64 1.60 -33.70 14.57
C PHE A 64 0.65 -33.58 13.38
N GLN A 65 0.21 -34.71 12.81
CA GLN A 65 -0.71 -34.76 11.68
C GLN A 65 -2.00 -33.96 11.94
N THR A 66 -2.53 -34.00 13.18
CA THR A 66 -3.75 -33.25 13.54
C THR A 66 -3.48 -31.74 13.57
N ILE A 67 -2.34 -31.31 14.14
CA ILE A 67 -1.97 -29.90 14.21
C ILE A 67 -1.57 -29.37 12.82
N GLU A 68 -0.88 -30.16 12.01
CA GLU A 68 -0.53 -29.86 10.64
C GLU A 68 -1.78 -29.73 9.75
N LEU A 69 -2.76 -30.63 9.91
CA LEU A 69 -4.07 -30.48 9.27
C LEU A 69 -4.75 -29.18 9.69
N CYS A 70 -4.74 -28.83 10.99
CA CYS A 70 -5.25 -27.56 11.47
C CYS A 70 -4.53 -26.37 10.80
N HIS A 71 -3.21 -26.44 10.67
CA HIS A 71 -2.39 -25.40 10.04
C HIS A 71 -2.74 -25.22 8.56
N HIS A 72 -2.73 -26.31 7.78
CA HIS A 72 -3.03 -26.26 6.35
C HIS A 72 -4.47 -25.82 6.08
N LEU A 73 -5.45 -26.29 6.87
CA LEU A 73 -6.82 -25.82 6.77
C LEU A 73 -6.94 -24.33 7.09
N PHE A 74 -6.22 -23.83 8.11
CA PHE A 74 -6.22 -22.41 8.44
C PHE A 74 -5.55 -21.56 7.35
N MET A 75 -4.45 -22.02 6.74
CA MET A 75 -3.80 -21.31 5.63
C MET A 75 -4.70 -21.24 4.38
N ARG A 76 -5.49 -22.28 4.11
CA ARG A 76 -6.42 -22.35 2.96
C ARG A 76 -7.76 -21.67 3.23
N CYS A 77 -8.25 -21.74 4.46
CA CYS A 77 -9.50 -21.15 4.92
C CYS A 77 -9.26 -20.42 6.25
N PRO A 78 -8.77 -19.16 6.20
CA PRO A 78 -8.39 -18.40 7.40
C PRO A 78 -9.56 -18.05 8.33
N ARG A 79 -10.80 -18.33 7.90
CA ARG A 79 -12.00 -18.21 8.73
C ARG A 79 -12.13 -19.35 9.74
N LEU A 80 -11.48 -20.49 9.49
CA LEU A 80 -11.52 -21.65 10.37
C LEU A 80 -10.53 -21.48 11.53
N GLY A 81 -10.99 -20.86 12.62
CA GLY A 81 -10.20 -20.76 13.84
C GLY A 81 -9.99 -22.11 14.56
N ILE A 82 -9.11 -22.11 15.56
CA ILE A 82 -8.79 -23.31 16.36
C ILE A 82 -10.03 -23.89 17.05
N GLN A 83 -10.91 -23.05 17.61
CA GLN A 83 -12.08 -23.54 18.35
C GLN A 83 -13.06 -24.38 17.50
N PRO A 84 -13.54 -23.94 16.33
CA PRO A 84 -14.38 -24.79 15.49
C PRO A 84 -13.66 -26.06 15.04
N PHE A 85 -12.35 -26.00 14.77
CA PHE A 85 -11.55 -27.19 14.49
C PHE A 85 -11.54 -28.19 15.67
N VAL A 86 -11.29 -27.72 16.89
CA VAL A 86 -11.32 -28.56 18.11
C VAL A 86 -12.71 -29.15 18.36
N ARG A 87 -13.78 -28.40 18.09
CA ARG A 87 -15.15 -28.91 18.20
C ARG A 87 -15.40 -30.05 17.23
N ALA A 88 -15.01 -29.89 15.96
CA ALA A 88 -15.11 -30.96 14.97
C ALA A 88 -14.32 -32.22 15.40
N LEU A 89 -13.11 -32.05 15.96
CA LEU A 89 -12.36 -33.18 16.53
C LEU A 89 -13.10 -33.86 17.69
N CYS A 90 -13.74 -33.08 18.57
CA CYS A 90 -14.53 -33.62 19.68
C CYS A 90 -15.73 -34.41 19.16
N ASP A 91 -16.44 -33.90 18.16
CA ASP A 91 -17.59 -34.55 17.53
C ASP A 91 -17.19 -35.87 16.86
N LEU A 92 -16.05 -35.89 16.14
CA LEU A 92 -15.49 -37.10 15.52
C LEU A 92 -15.11 -38.16 16.55
N GLN A 93 -14.63 -37.75 17.72
CA GLN A 93 -14.24 -38.66 18.80
C GLN A 93 -15.42 -39.05 19.72
N GLY A 94 -16.63 -38.52 19.49
CA GLY A 94 -17.78 -38.74 20.36
C GLY A 94 -17.59 -38.17 21.78
N VAL A 95 -16.72 -37.18 21.96
CA VAL A 95 -16.41 -36.58 23.27
C VAL A 95 -17.01 -35.17 23.39
N ARG A 96 -17.45 -34.81 24.61
CA ARG A 96 -17.95 -33.45 24.86
C ARG A 96 -16.83 -32.42 24.76
N PHE A 97 -17.04 -31.37 23.97
CA PHE A 97 -16.16 -30.21 23.90
C PHE A 97 -15.99 -29.53 25.28
N LYS A 98 -14.74 -29.21 25.63
CA LYS A 98 -14.38 -28.45 26.83
C LYS A 98 -13.51 -27.26 26.44
N ASN A 99 -13.78 -26.08 27.00
CA ASN A 99 -13.08 -24.84 26.63
C ASN A 99 -11.55 -24.91 26.80
N ASN A 100 -11.07 -25.69 27.76
CA ASN A 100 -9.64 -25.88 27.99
C ASN A 100 -8.93 -26.60 26.84
N LEU A 101 -9.62 -27.43 26.04
CA LEU A 101 -9.04 -28.12 24.88
C LEU A 101 -8.60 -27.15 23.79
N SER A 102 -9.38 -26.10 23.51
CA SER A 102 -8.97 -25.07 22.55
C SER A 102 -7.72 -24.33 23.01
N VAL A 103 -7.57 -24.08 24.31
CA VAL A 103 -6.37 -23.44 24.88
C VAL A 103 -5.16 -24.38 24.75
N GLN A 104 -5.34 -25.65 25.07
CA GLN A 104 -4.30 -26.68 24.95
C GLN A 104 -3.83 -26.86 23.50
N ILE A 105 -4.76 -26.97 22.55
CA ILE A 105 -4.44 -27.05 21.13
C ILE A 105 -3.80 -25.75 20.63
N SER A 106 -4.24 -24.58 21.11
CA SER A 106 -3.59 -23.30 20.77
C SER A 106 -2.15 -23.22 21.29
N ALA A 107 -1.82 -23.87 22.41
CA ALA A 107 -0.44 -23.97 22.91
C ALA A 107 0.40 -24.95 22.08
N ALA A 108 -0.15 -26.11 21.74
CA ALA A 108 0.51 -27.06 20.83
C ALA A 108 0.72 -26.47 19.43
N TYR A 109 -0.22 -25.67 18.93
CA TYR A 109 -0.10 -24.96 17.66
C TYR A 109 1.03 -23.93 17.69
N ASP A 110 1.19 -23.14 18.76
CA ASP A 110 2.34 -22.24 18.91
C ASP A 110 3.66 -23.03 18.87
N LEU A 111 3.73 -24.15 19.58
CA LEU A 111 4.93 -25.02 19.58
C LEU A 111 5.20 -25.58 18.19
N TYR A 112 4.17 -26.05 17.48
CA TYR A 112 4.28 -26.51 16.09
C TYR A 112 4.86 -25.43 15.18
N ILE A 113 4.33 -24.20 15.21
CA ILE A 113 4.86 -23.10 14.40
C ILE A 113 6.32 -22.82 14.78
N CYS A 114 6.68 -22.83 16.07
CA CYS A 114 8.07 -22.67 16.49
C CYS A 114 8.99 -23.76 15.95
N LEU A 115 8.52 -25.02 15.87
CA LEU A 115 9.29 -26.12 15.28
C LEU A 115 9.47 -25.94 13.78
N VAL A 116 8.39 -25.64 13.06
CA VAL A 116 8.41 -25.41 11.60
C VAL A 116 9.30 -24.23 11.26
N GLU A 117 9.22 -23.11 11.97
CA GLU A 117 10.13 -21.97 11.78
C GLU A 117 11.58 -22.31 12.10
N GLY A 118 11.82 -23.16 13.10
CA GLY A 118 13.16 -23.69 13.39
C GLY A 118 13.72 -24.53 12.24
N VAL A 119 12.90 -25.38 11.63
CA VAL A 119 13.29 -26.15 10.43
C VAL A 119 13.54 -25.19 9.26
N ARG A 120 12.64 -24.24 9.00
CA ARG A 120 12.81 -23.22 7.95
C ARG A 120 14.11 -22.45 8.10
N LEU A 121 14.47 -22.06 9.33
CA LEU A 121 15.72 -21.38 9.61
C LEU A 121 16.93 -22.26 9.27
N LYS A 122 16.94 -23.53 9.68
CA LYS A 122 18.02 -24.48 9.34
C LYS A 122 18.15 -24.69 7.83
N VAL A 123 17.01 -24.80 7.13
CA VAL A 123 16.99 -24.92 5.67
C VAL A 123 17.55 -23.65 5.03
N ARG A 124 17.14 -22.46 5.46
CA ARG A 124 17.72 -21.20 4.96
C ARG A 124 19.21 -21.12 5.19
N GLN A 125 19.70 -21.49 6.37
CA GLN A 125 21.13 -21.52 6.67
C GLN A 125 21.90 -22.48 5.76
N ALA A 126 21.39 -23.68 5.53
CA ALA A 126 21.98 -24.64 4.60
C ALA A 126 22.04 -24.12 3.15
N LEU A 127 21.07 -23.27 2.78
CA LEU A 127 21.00 -22.63 1.47
C LEU A 127 21.72 -21.27 1.40
N GLY A 128 22.35 -20.80 2.49
CA GLY A 128 22.95 -19.47 2.55
C GLY A 128 21.95 -18.30 2.41
N ARG A 129 20.69 -18.51 2.84
CA ARG A 129 19.53 -17.60 2.69
C ARG A 129 19.07 -17.00 4.01
N ASP A 130 19.94 -16.92 5.01
CA ASP A 130 19.64 -16.43 6.36
C ASP A 130 20.14 -15.00 6.63
N ALA A 131 20.70 -14.33 5.62
CA ALA A 131 21.08 -12.93 5.72
C ALA A 131 19.88 -12.03 6.03
N LEU A 132 20.16 -10.89 6.68
CA LEU A 132 19.14 -9.89 6.99
C LEU A 132 18.47 -9.41 5.69
N ASN A 133 17.14 -9.30 5.69
CA ASN A 133 16.33 -8.89 4.54
C ASN A 133 16.42 -9.81 3.31
N TRP A 134 17.10 -10.96 3.37
CA TRP A 134 17.29 -11.86 2.23
C TRP A 134 15.96 -12.19 1.54
N ARG A 135 14.94 -12.58 2.32
CA ARG A 135 13.61 -12.88 1.79
C ARG A 135 13.02 -11.67 1.06
N MET A 136 12.99 -10.49 1.69
CA MET A 136 12.40 -9.29 1.08
C MET A 136 13.04 -8.97 -0.28
N LEU A 137 14.35 -9.21 -0.41
CA LEU A 137 15.12 -8.92 -1.62
C LEU A 137 15.15 -10.07 -2.64
N ASN A 138 14.73 -11.29 -2.27
CA ASN A 138 14.85 -12.48 -3.12
C ASN A 138 13.55 -13.32 -3.19
N ASN A 139 12.40 -12.74 -2.87
CA ASN A 139 11.12 -13.47 -2.83
C ASN A 139 10.52 -13.69 -4.22
N CYS A 140 10.65 -12.71 -5.11
CA CYS A 140 10.03 -12.73 -6.44
C CYS A 140 11.10 -12.92 -7.52
N PRO A 141 11.18 -14.10 -8.16
CA PRO A 141 12.21 -14.34 -9.19
C PRO A 141 12.05 -13.39 -10.40
N CYS A 142 10.83 -13.03 -10.78
CA CYS A 142 10.59 -12.12 -11.90
C CYS A 142 11.11 -10.70 -11.63
N CYS A 143 10.98 -10.20 -10.39
CA CYS A 143 11.40 -8.85 -10.03
C CYS A 143 12.87 -8.76 -9.66
N GLN A 144 13.43 -9.79 -9.03
CA GLN A 144 14.66 -9.69 -8.23
C GLN A 144 15.79 -10.59 -8.71
N TYR A 145 15.52 -11.56 -9.59
CA TYR A 145 16.53 -12.49 -10.09
C TYR A 145 17.17 -11.99 -11.39
N GLU A 146 18.00 -10.94 -11.29
CA GLU A 146 18.60 -10.30 -12.47
C GLU A 146 19.59 -11.24 -13.19
N VAL A 147 19.45 -11.35 -14.51
CA VAL A 147 20.28 -12.25 -15.32
C VAL A 147 21.28 -11.44 -16.15
N VAL A 148 22.53 -11.91 -16.21
CA VAL A 148 23.59 -11.28 -17.01
C VAL A 148 23.14 -11.07 -18.47
N GLY A 149 23.31 -9.83 -18.95
CA GLY A 149 22.97 -9.44 -20.32
C GLY A 149 21.46 -9.40 -20.60
N GLU A 150 20.61 -9.30 -19.59
CA GLU A 150 19.22 -8.88 -19.80
C GLU A 150 19.16 -7.39 -20.17
N PRO A 151 18.16 -6.96 -20.98
CA PRO A 151 17.99 -5.56 -21.33
C PRO A 151 17.61 -4.71 -20.12
N GLU A 152 18.11 -3.47 -20.07
CA GLU A 152 17.76 -2.54 -19.00
C GLU A 152 16.30 -2.09 -19.12
N LEU A 153 15.56 -2.20 -18.01
CA LEU A 153 14.21 -1.68 -17.90
C LEU A 153 14.22 -0.27 -17.31
N ALA A 154 13.52 0.67 -17.94
CA ALA A 154 13.38 2.04 -17.42
C ALA A 154 12.79 2.08 -16.00
N ILE A 155 11.89 1.14 -15.70
CA ILE A 155 11.40 0.86 -14.35
C ILE A 155 11.77 -0.59 -14.04
N GLN A 156 12.71 -0.79 -13.13
CA GLN A 156 13.28 -2.10 -12.79
C GLN A 156 12.29 -2.96 -12.00
N MET A 157 11.57 -2.34 -11.05
CA MET A 157 10.62 -3.04 -10.20
C MET A 157 9.37 -2.18 -9.96
N LEU A 158 8.21 -2.86 -9.88
CA LEU A 158 6.91 -2.26 -9.56
C LEU A 158 6.42 -2.77 -8.21
N LEU A 159 6.05 -1.84 -7.32
CA LEU A 159 5.45 -2.12 -6.03
C LEU A 159 4.05 -1.50 -5.95
N GLY A 160 3.10 -2.24 -5.40
CA GLY A 160 1.86 -1.70 -4.84
C GLY A 160 2.01 -1.59 -3.33
N ILE A 161 1.68 -0.43 -2.78
CA ILE A 161 1.62 -0.20 -1.34
C ILE A 161 0.25 0.32 -0.98
N ASP A 162 -0.33 -0.10 0.14
CA ASP A 162 -1.63 0.40 0.60
C ASP A 162 -1.92 -0.03 2.05
N SER A 163 -2.93 0.59 2.66
CA SER A 163 -3.47 0.26 3.97
C SER A 163 -4.70 -0.66 3.92
N ASN A 164 -4.87 -1.49 4.93
CA ASN A 164 -6.05 -2.32 5.11
C ASN A 164 -6.56 -2.28 6.55
N ASN A 165 -7.77 -1.75 6.69
CA ASN A 165 -8.46 -1.58 7.97
C ASN A 165 -9.28 -2.81 8.41
N SER A 166 -9.25 -3.92 7.68
CA SER A 166 -10.01 -5.13 8.03
C SER A 166 -9.34 -5.94 9.14
N LEU A 167 -8.01 -5.98 9.14
CA LEU A 167 -7.17 -6.73 10.08
C LEU A 167 -6.97 -5.98 11.41
N LYS A 168 -8.06 -5.38 11.92
CA LYS A 168 -8.13 -4.73 13.22
C LYS A 168 -7.96 -5.73 14.36
N ARG A 169 -7.31 -5.29 15.44
CA ARG A 169 -7.14 -6.04 16.68
C ARG A 169 -7.76 -5.29 17.85
N PHE A 170 -8.55 -6.00 18.66
CA PHE A 170 -9.06 -5.44 19.91
C PHE A 170 -8.01 -5.56 21.00
N GLN A 171 -7.88 -4.49 21.80
CA GLN A 171 -7.20 -4.57 23.09
C GLN A 171 -8.14 -5.21 24.11
N ARG A 172 -7.72 -6.30 24.76
CA ARG A 172 -8.53 -6.89 25.84
C ARG A 172 -8.48 -6.01 27.09
N ARG A 173 -9.64 -5.54 27.51
CA ARG A 173 -9.82 -4.69 28.70
C ARG A 173 -10.87 -5.29 29.63
N GLU A 174 -10.80 -4.91 30.90
CA GLU A 174 -11.87 -5.21 31.86
C GLU A 174 -13.18 -4.52 31.47
N PRO A 175 -14.34 -5.09 31.83
CA PRO A 175 -15.61 -4.41 31.64
C PRO A 175 -15.60 -3.05 32.35
N PRO A 176 -16.29 -2.03 31.78
CA PRO A 176 -16.43 -0.74 32.45
C PRO A 176 -17.09 -0.95 33.82
N SER A 177 -16.71 -0.15 34.82
CA SER A 177 -17.38 -0.14 36.12
C SER A 177 -18.85 0.25 35.98
N GLU A 178 -19.70 -0.15 36.93
CA GLU A 178 -21.17 0.02 36.89
C GLU A 178 -21.65 1.47 36.61
N ASN A 179 -20.77 2.47 36.71
CA ASN A 179 -21.03 3.89 36.41
C ASN A 179 -20.20 4.50 35.24
N GLY A 180 -19.47 3.71 34.44
CA GLY A 180 -18.36 4.22 33.62
C GLY A 180 -18.63 4.49 32.13
N LYS A 181 -18.44 5.74 31.68
CA LYS A 181 -18.25 6.15 30.27
C LYS A 181 -16.86 5.78 29.70
N SER A 182 -15.99 5.11 30.47
CA SER A 182 -14.60 4.78 30.13
C SER A 182 -14.34 3.26 30.16
N LEU A 183 -13.53 2.77 29.22
CA LEU A 183 -13.10 1.37 29.16
C LEU A 183 -12.25 1.01 30.39
N GLY A 184 -12.40 -0.20 30.94
CA GLY A 184 -11.60 -0.71 32.06
C GLY A 184 -10.09 -0.85 31.75
N PRO A 185 -9.27 -1.17 32.78
CA PRO A 185 -7.84 -1.39 32.60
C PRO A 185 -7.55 -2.53 31.62
N GLU A 186 -6.33 -2.52 31.06
CA GLU A 186 -5.86 -3.58 30.18
C GLU A 186 -5.78 -4.91 30.93
N LYS A 187 -6.33 -5.97 30.33
CA LYS A 187 -6.37 -7.34 30.85
C LYS A 187 -5.49 -8.30 30.03
N GLU A 188 -4.75 -7.78 29.05
CA GLU A 188 -3.85 -8.62 28.26
C GLU A 188 -2.70 -9.10 29.14
N ARG A 189 -2.41 -10.40 29.05
CA ARG A 189 -1.20 -10.96 29.63
C ARG A 189 -0.01 -10.41 28.85
N GLU A 190 1.00 -9.93 29.57
CA GLU A 190 2.26 -9.50 28.97
C GLU A 190 2.88 -10.67 28.17
N ASP A 191 3.22 -10.39 26.92
CA ASP A 191 3.80 -11.36 25.98
C ASP A 191 4.98 -10.70 25.27
N ASN A 192 6.20 -11.07 25.70
CA ASN A 192 7.45 -10.49 25.21
C ASN A 192 7.89 -11.07 23.85
N ARG A 193 7.14 -12.02 23.30
CA ARG A 193 7.47 -12.63 22.01
C ARG A 193 7.12 -11.67 20.88
N VAL A 194 8.05 -11.53 19.93
CA VAL A 194 7.83 -10.75 18.71
C VAL A 194 7.32 -11.67 17.61
N GLY A 195 6.08 -11.46 17.18
CA GLY A 195 5.49 -12.19 16.06
C GLY A 195 5.79 -11.49 14.73
N GLY A 196 5.66 -12.22 13.62
CA GLY A 196 5.72 -11.64 12.27
C GLY A 196 7.03 -11.86 11.53
N GLY A 197 8.11 -12.24 12.22
CA GLY A 197 9.41 -12.53 11.59
C GLY A 197 9.90 -11.38 10.70
N ASP A 198 10.40 -11.73 9.52
CA ASP A 198 10.88 -10.82 8.47
C ASP A 198 9.74 -10.31 7.54
N TYR A 199 8.48 -10.60 7.87
CA TYR A 199 7.31 -10.04 7.19
C TYR A 199 6.81 -8.75 7.84
N PHE A 200 7.24 -8.42 9.07
CA PHE A 200 6.79 -7.23 9.79
C PHE A 200 7.94 -6.31 10.16
N LEU A 201 7.78 -5.02 9.88
CA LEU A 201 8.65 -3.98 10.43
C LEU A 201 8.25 -3.67 11.87
N GLN A 202 9.24 -3.43 12.74
CA GLN A 202 8.96 -3.15 14.15
C GLN A 202 8.38 -1.74 14.36
N PRO A 203 7.41 -1.56 15.29
CA PRO A 203 6.74 -0.29 15.51
C PRO A 203 7.69 0.89 15.75
N GLU A 204 8.75 0.64 16.51
CA GLU A 204 9.72 1.67 16.89
C GLU A 204 10.43 2.22 15.65
N ALA A 205 10.75 1.36 14.68
CA ALA A 205 11.34 1.76 13.41
C ALA A 205 10.35 2.57 12.55
N VAL A 206 9.05 2.25 12.62
CA VAL A 206 7.99 2.95 11.88
C VAL A 206 7.72 4.34 12.48
N ASP A 207 7.67 4.45 13.80
CA ASP A 207 7.30 5.68 14.49
C ASP A 207 8.34 6.80 14.30
N LEU A 208 9.60 6.47 14.01
CA LEU A 208 10.63 7.44 13.62
C LEU A 208 10.28 8.21 12.33
N TRP A 209 9.39 7.67 11.49
CA TRP A 209 8.96 8.30 10.25
C TRP A 209 7.77 9.23 10.39
N ASP A 210 7.21 9.35 11.59
CA ASP A 210 6.21 10.36 11.89
C ASP A 210 6.80 11.77 11.70
N GLU A 211 6.01 12.69 11.15
CA GLU A 211 6.48 14.05 10.83
C GLU A 211 6.95 14.80 12.08
N SER A 212 6.36 14.49 13.25
CA SER A 212 6.80 15.05 14.53
C SER A 212 8.23 14.62 14.93
N GLN A 213 8.72 13.50 14.39
CA GLN A 213 10.01 12.90 14.71
C GLN A 213 11.11 13.22 13.69
N TRP A 214 10.80 13.90 12.58
CA TRP A 214 11.78 14.14 11.50
C TRP A 214 13.04 14.90 11.96
N HIS A 215 12.92 15.76 12.96
CA HIS A 215 14.05 16.46 13.57
C HIS A 215 15.10 15.53 14.20
N LYS A 216 14.77 14.26 14.46
CA LYS A 216 15.68 13.24 14.98
C LYS A 216 16.54 12.58 13.90
N TRP A 217 16.24 12.78 12.63
CA TRP A 217 16.98 12.15 11.53
C TRP A 217 18.35 12.80 11.34
N PRO A 218 19.44 12.02 11.36
CA PRO A 218 20.79 12.55 11.20
C PRO A 218 20.96 13.31 9.89
N GLY A 219 21.45 14.55 9.96
CA GLY A 219 21.74 15.37 8.78
C GLY A 219 20.50 15.89 8.04
N TRP A 220 19.29 15.58 8.52
CA TRP A 220 18.07 16.14 7.92
C TRP A 220 17.85 17.57 8.41
N THR A 221 17.67 18.48 7.46
CA THR A 221 17.23 19.86 7.72
C THR A 221 15.85 20.08 7.11
N PRO A 222 14.97 20.86 7.78
CA PRO A 222 13.70 21.24 7.19
C PRO A 222 13.94 21.99 5.88
N LYS A 223 13.54 21.40 4.75
CA LYS A 223 13.52 22.11 3.48
C LYS A 223 12.43 23.18 3.53
N GLU A 224 12.68 24.36 2.94
CA GLU A 224 11.65 25.37 2.73
C GLU A 224 10.41 24.70 2.09
N ARG A 225 9.21 25.19 2.41
CA ARG A 225 7.97 24.65 1.84
C ARG A 225 8.16 24.56 0.33
N SER A 226 8.21 23.33 -0.19
CA SER A 226 8.14 23.07 -1.62
C SER A 226 6.94 23.85 -2.19
N PRO A 227 7.04 24.38 -3.43
CA PRO A 227 5.92 25.04 -4.07
C PRO A 227 4.66 24.19 -3.89
N LYS A 228 3.56 24.82 -3.47
CA LYS A 228 2.28 24.12 -3.20
C LYS A 228 1.97 23.20 -4.37
N ILE A 229 1.94 21.89 -4.13
CA ILE A 229 1.63 20.92 -5.16
C ILE A 229 0.14 21.05 -5.54
N PRO A 230 -0.21 21.06 -6.85
CA PRO A 230 -1.50 21.45 -7.43
C PRO A 230 -2.82 20.96 -6.81
N CYS A 231 -2.82 19.87 -6.04
CA CYS A 231 -4.06 19.28 -5.52
C CYS A 231 -4.17 19.28 -3.99
N LYS A 232 -3.08 19.45 -3.22
CA LYS A 232 -3.07 19.14 -1.77
C LYS A 232 -4.10 19.92 -0.95
N ASP A 233 -4.36 21.18 -1.31
CA ASP A 233 -5.29 22.04 -0.56
C ASP A 233 -6.76 21.59 -0.70
N ARG A 234 -7.15 20.91 -1.79
CA ARG A 234 -8.51 20.33 -1.97
C ARG A 234 -8.74 19.03 -1.21
N TRP A 235 -7.67 18.28 -0.93
CA TRP A 235 -7.72 17.01 -0.21
C TRP A 235 -7.69 17.19 1.32
N SER A 236 -7.48 18.42 1.79
CA SER A 236 -7.42 18.77 3.21
C SER A 236 -8.75 18.61 3.98
N TYR A 237 -9.84 18.21 3.31
CA TYR A 237 -11.10 17.84 3.96
C TYR A 237 -11.07 16.46 4.64
N LEU A 238 -10.05 15.64 4.40
CA LEU A 238 -9.66 14.55 5.30
C LEU A 238 -8.78 15.11 6.42
N LYS A 239 -9.39 15.82 7.36
CA LYS A 239 -8.71 16.03 8.65
C LYS A 239 -8.51 14.64 9.26
N GLU A 240 -7.26 14.30 9.59
CA GLU A 240 -6.89 13.15 10.43
C GLU A 240 -7.81 13.02 11.66
N SER A 241 -8.33 14.15 12.15
CA SER A 241 -9.29 14.27 13.26
C SER A 241 -10.65 13.59 13.04
N ASN A 242 -11.14 13.40 11.82
CA ASN A 242 -12.44 12.76 11.58
C ASN A 242 -12.35 11.23 11.71
N THR A 243 -11.20 10.67 11.34
CA THR A 243 -10.87 9.25 11.56
C THR A 243 -10.67 8.93 13.03
N HIS A 244 -10.16 9.86 13.85
CA HIS A 244 -9.92 9.66 15.28
C HIS A 244 -11.13 9.19 16.10
N ARG A 245 -12.38 9.50 15.69
CA ARG A 245 -13.59 9.21 16.48
C ARG A 245 -13.98 7.73 16.52
N THR A 246 -13.46 6.88 15.64
CA THR A 246 -13.90 5.47 15.52
C THR A 246 -12.93 4.44 16.12
N PHE A 247 -11.77 4.88 16.64
CA PHE A 247 -10.65 3.98 16.97
C PHE A 247 -10.41 3.72 18.46
N GLY A 248 -11.23 4.26 19.36
CA GLY A 248 -11.02 4.13 20.82
C GLY A 248 -11.02 2.69 21.36
N HIS A 249 -11.44 1.70 20.58
CA HIS A 249 -11.55 0.28 20.98
C HIS A 249 -10.43 -0.63 20.44
N PHE A 250 -9.73 -0.22 19.38
CA PHE A 250 -8.72 -1.05 18.72
C PHE A 250 -7.33 -0.54 19.07
N ASP A 251 -6.40 -1.43 19.43
CA ASP A 251 -5.00 -1.04 19.58
C ASP A 251 -4.24 -1.12 18.24
N VAL A 252 -4.65 -2.01 17.35
CA VAL A 252 -4.21 -2.05 15.95
C VAL A 252 -5.42 -1.82 15.05
N ASN A 253 -5.37 -0.77 14.25
CA ASN A 253 -6.46 -0.34 13.36
C ASN A 253 -6.46 -1.03 12.00
N GLY A 254 -5.38 -1.74 11.68
CA GLY A 254 -5.16 -2.36 10.38
C GLY A 254 -3.69 -2.68 10.15
N VAL A 255 -3.36 -3.02 8.91
CA VAL A 255 -1.98 -3.20 8.44
C VAL A 255 -1.74 -2.31 7.23
N PHE A 256 -0.53 -1.79 7.11
CA PHE A 256 -0.03 -1.21 5.87
C PHE A 256 0.90 -2.24 5.22
N GLY A 257 0.69 -2.56 3.95
CA GLY A 257 1.42 -3.60 3.24
C GLY A 257 2.08 -3.09 1.97
N GLY A 258 3.20 -3.70 1.60
CA GLY A 258 3.82 -3.53 0.29
C GLY A 258 3.97 -4.86 -0.41
N PHE A 259 3.70 -4.88 -1.71
CA PHE A 259 3.73 -6.05 -2.56
C PHE A 259 4.40 -5.72 -3.88
N CYS A 260 5.13 -6.67 -4.48
CA CYS A 260 5.53 -6.50 -5.87
C CYS A 260 4.33 -6.71 -6.82
N ARG A 261 4.44 -6.32 -8.09
CA ARG A 261 3.38 -6.56 -9.10
C ARG A 261 2.90 -8.02 -9.18
N HIS A 262 3.77 -8.98 -8.88
CA HIS A 262 3.45 -10.42 -8.85
C HIS A 262 2.83 -10.89 -7.53
N SER A 263 2.37 -9.98 -6.67
CA SER A 263 1.70 -10.24 -5.38
C SER A 263 2.58 -10.81 -4.26
N PHE A 264 3.90 -10.86 -4.42
CA PHE A 264 4.79 -11.27 -3.33
C PHE A 264 4.89 -10.19 -2.27
N THR A 265 4.82 -10.60 -1.02
CA THR A 265 4.86 -9.68 0.12
C THR A 265 6.26 -9.11 0.30
N ILE A 266 6.38 -7.78 0.33
CA ILE A 266 7.62 -7.08 0.70
C ILE A 266 7.69 -6.95 2.21
N VAL A 267 6.74 -6.26 2.84
CA VAL A 267 6.69 -6.10 4.31
C VAL A 267 5.32 -5.57 4.75
N PHE A 268 4.92 -5.88 5.99
CA PHE A 268 3.77 -5.32 6.70
C PHE A 268 4.19 -4.40 7.85
N LEU A 269 3.35 -3.41 8.13
CA LEU A 269 3.49 -2.48 9.23
C LEU A 269 2.16 -2.43 9.99
N ASP A 270 2.18 -2.50 11.32
CA ASP A 270 0.96 -2.36 12.10
C ASP A 270 0.51 -0.89 12.15
N MET A 271 -0.78 -0.67 11.88
CA MET A 271 -1.40 0.64 12.07
C MET A 271 -1.84 0.82 13.52
N ILE A 272 -0.89 1.10 14.42
CA ILE A 272 -1.13 1.17 15.87
C ILE A 272 -1.86 2.46 16.25
N ARG A 273 -3.12 2.35 16.65
CA ARG A 273 -3.99 3.45 17.12
C ARG A 273 -4.09 4.68 16.20
N THR A 274 -3.65 4.58 14.96
CA THR A 274 -3.72 5.64 13.95
C THR A 274 -4.52 5.18 12.73
N GLY A 275 -4.96 6.12 11.91
CA GLY A 275 -5.42 5.81 10.56
C GLY A 275 -4.24 5.60 9.62
N GLU A 276 -4.50 5.75 8.33
CA GLU A 276 -3.47 5.73 7.29
C GLU A 276 -2.63 7.01 7.34
N HIS A 277 -1.45 6.93 7.95
CA HIS A 277 -0.51 8.03 8.06
C HIS A 277 0.64 7.84 7.08
N SER A 278 1.15 8.95 6.53
CA SER A 278 2.30 8.92 5.60
C SER A 278 3.58 8.24 6.16
N LYS A 279 3.71 8.11 7.49
CA LYS A 279 4.83 7.40 8.13
C LYS A 279 4.98 5.96 7.67
N TYR A 280 3.86 5.27 7.38
CA TYR A 280 3.89 3.86 6.97
C TYR A 280 4.53 3.68 5.60
N MET A 281 4.10 4.47 4.62
CA MET A 281 4.73 4.51 3.29
C MET A 281 6.22 4.85 3.43
N LEU A 282 6.56 5.91 4.16
CA LEU A 282 7.96 6.36 4.27
C LEU A 282 8.86 5.30 4.91
N ALA A 283 8.39 4.67 5.99
CA ALA A 283 9.10 3.59 6.67
C ALA A 283 9.29 2.37 5.77
N LEU A 284 8.25 1.96 5.05
CA LEU A 284 8.28 0.83 4.11
C LEU A 284 9.29 1.08 2.98
N LEU A 285 9.17 2.23 2.32
CA LEU A 285 10.03 2.59 1.19
C LEU A 285 11.49 2.69 1.64
N ASN A 286 11.76 3.32 2.78
CA ASN A 286 13.11 3.36 3.33
C ASN A 286 13.65 1.97 3.61
N HIS A 287 12.86 1.10 4.25
CA HIS A 287 13.30 -0.24 4.60
C HIS A 287 13.70 -1.04 3.36
N PHE A 288 12.88 -1.02 2.32
CA PHE A 288 13.16 -1.71 1.06
C PHE A 288 14.36 -1.11 0.31
N MET A 289 14.39 0.22 0.16
CA MET A 289 15.44 0.92 -0.58
C MET A 289 16.81 0.83 0.11
N SER A 290 16.87 0.98 1.42
CA SER A 290 18.11 0.81 2.18
C SER A 290 18.64 -0.60 2.05
N ALA A 291 17.78 -1.62 2.20
CA ALA A 291 18.18 -3.02 2.04
C ALA A 291 18.68 -3.31 0.62
N SER A 292 18.01 -2.79 -0.41
CA SER A 292 18.42 -2.96 -1.81
C SER A 292 19.77 -2.29 -2.09
N ARG A 293 20.03 -1.12 -1.50
CA ARG A 293 21.30 -0.41 -1.64
C ARG A 293 22.45 -1.15 -0.94
N GLU A 294 22.22 -1.62 0.27
CA GLU A 294 23.18 -2.42 1.03
C GLU A 294 23.54 -3.71 0.28
N ASP A 295 22.54 -4.40 -0.27
CA ASP A 295 22.75 -5.62 -1.05
C ASP A 295 23.61 -5.37 -2.31
N ARG A 296 23.32 -4.31 -3.07
CA ARG A 296 24.17 -3.89 -4.20
C ARG A 296 25.61 -3.59 -3.79
N GLN A 297 25.80 -2.92 -2.65
CA GLN A 297 27.15 -2.63 -2.13
C GLN A 297 27.89 -3.93 -1.76
N HIS A 298 27.21 -4.89 -1.13
CA HIS A 298 27.78 -6.19 -0.80
C HIS A 298 28.15 -7.00 -2.05
N LEU A 299 27.38 -6.88 -3.13
CA LEU A 299 27.65 -7.52 -4.42
C LEU A 299 28.70 -6.78 -5.27
N GLY A 300 29.19 -5.61 -4.84
CA GLY A 300 30.13 -4.80 -5.61
C GLY A 300 29.51 -4.18 -6.87
N LEU A 301 28.18 -4.02 -6.89
CA LEU A 301 27.44 -3.39 -7.99
C LEU A 301 27.49 -1.87 -7.89
N ALA A 302 27.04 -1.19 -8.94
CA ALA A 302 26.96 0.27 -8.98
C ALA A 302 26.11 0.83 -7.82
N GLU A 303 26.50 2.00 -7.30
CA GLU A 303 25.81 2.61 -6.15
C GLU A 303 24.35 2.93 -6.44
N ASN A 304 24.05 3.39 -7.66
CA ASN A 304 22.71 3.74 -8.10
C ASN A 304 22.14 2.67 -9.04
N PRO A 305 20.84 2.35 -8.96
CA PRO A 305 20.19 1.40 -9.86
C PRO A 305 20.14 1.92 -11.30
N SER A 306 20.12 0.99 -12.27
CA SER A 306 19.99 1.29 -13.70
C SER A 306 18.58 1.77 -14.04
N GLY A 307 17.55 1.13 -13.48
CA GLY A 307 16.15 1.52 -13.63
C GLY A 307 15.60 2.28 -12.42
N SER A 308 14.39 2.81 -12.58
CA SER A 308 13.61 3.40 -11.48
C SER A 308 12.84 2.35 -10.68
N LEU A 309 12.58 2.65 -9.40
CA LEU A 309 11.60 1.92 -8.59
C LEU A 309 10.23 2.56 -8.76
N GLY A 310 9.30 1.85 -9.39
CA GLY A 310 7.93 2.30 -9.58
C GLY A 310 7.04 1.92 -8.41
N VAL A 311 6.31 2.88 -7.85
CA VAL A 311 5.41 2.64 -6.71
C VAL A 311 4.00 3.16 -7.02
N GLY A 312 3.03 2.25 -6.98
CA GLY A 312 1.60 2.54 -7.01
C GLY A 312 1.06 2.83 -5.62
N TYR A 313 0.27 3.90 -5.50
CA TYR A 313 -0.44 4.27 -4.29
C TYR A 313 -1.63 5.17 -4.64
N ASP A 314 -2.78 4.94 -4.01
CA ASP A 314 -4.04 5.65 -4.30
C ASP A 314 -3.93 7.19 -4.17
N ILE A 315 -2.95 7.68 -3.41
CA ILE A 315 -2.72 9.11 -3.19
C ILE A 315 -1.31 9.53 -3.66
N ALA A 316 -0.79 8.89 -4.70
CA ALA A 316 0.57 9.07 -5.23
C ALA A 316 1.00 10.55 -5.37
N PHE A 317 0.11 11.42 -5.89
CA PHE A 317 0.44 12.83 -6.15
C PHE A 317 0.67 13.67 -4.87
N GLY A 318 -0.11 13.41 -3.81
CA GLY A 318 0.11 14.06 -2.51
C GLY A 318 1.40 13.57 -1.82
N MET A 319 1.81 12.34 -2.13
CA MET A 319 2.95 11.69 -1.52
C MET A 319 4.29 12.09 -2.12
N THR A 320 4.38 12.45 -3.41
CA THR A 320 5.63 12.97 -4.00
C THR A 320 6.11 14.22 -3.26
N ALA A 321 5.21 15.17 -2.96
CA ALA A 321 5.53 16.34 -2.12
C ALA A 321 6.06 15.93 -0.75
N LYS A 322 5.40 14.93 -0.15
CA LYS A 322 5.73 14.42 1.18
C LYS A 322 7.12 13.80 1.20
N ILE A 323 7.47 13.02 0.19
CA ILE A 323 8.79 12.39 0.03
C ILE A 323 9.87 13.46 -0.08
N ILE A 324 9.68 14.45 -0.96
CA ILE A 324 10.66 15.52 -1.23
C ILE A 324 11.06 16.28 0.05
N ARG A 325 10.10 16.54 0.95
CA ARG A 325 10.35 17.24 2.21
C ARG A 325 10.80 16.33 3.36
N SER A 326 10.59 15.02 3.23
CA SER A 326 10.90 14.07 4.30
C SER A 326 12.39 13.68 4.32
N PRO A 327 12.86 13.03 5.40
CA PRO A 327 14.18 12.40 5.45
C PRO A 327 14.43 11.37 4.34
N LEU A 328 13.38 10.85 3.70
CA LEU A 328 13.50 9.87 2.63
C LEU A 328 14.03 10.47 1.32
N ASN A 329 13.97 11.79 1.13
CA ASN A 329 14.22 12.43 -0.17
C ASN A 329 15.54 11.99 -0.81
N ASP A 330 16.63 12.01 -0.05
CA ASP A 330 17.96 11.81 -0.61
C ASP A 330 18.14 10.35 -1.04
N LEU A 331 17.59 9.40 -0.27
CA LEU A 331 17.55 8.00 -0.66
C LEU A 331 16.61 7.80 -1.86
N ALA A 332 15.41 8.37 -1.85
CA ALA A 332 14.44 8.28 -2.94
C ALA A 332 15.01 8.79 -4.28
N GLN A 333 15.80 9.86 -4.27
CA GLN A 333 16.46 10.37 -5.47
C GLN A 333 17.56 9.42 -5.97
N LYS A 334 18.41 8.92 -5.07
CA LYS A 334 19.49 7.97 -5.41
C LYS A 334 18.94 6.66 -5.96
N GLU A 335 17.84 6.19 -5.39
CA GLU A 335 17.14 4.97 -5.77
C GLU A 335 16.16 5.18 -6.93
N ARG A 336 16.16 6.38 -7.54
CA ARG A 336 15.32 6.73 -8.69
C ARG A 336 13.84 6.38 -8.47
N LEU A 337 13.32 6.67 -7.28
CA LEU A 337 11.92 6.40 -6.93
C LEU A 337 10.98 7.21 -7.84
N SER A 338 10.02 6.52 -8.45
CA SER A 338 8.97 7.10 -9.27
C SER A 338 7.61 6.66 -8.74
N MET A 339 6.82 7.63 -8.26
CA MET A 339 5.41 7.38 -7.92
C MET A 339 4.62 7.33 -9.23
N MET A 340 4.01 6.19 -9.55
CA MET A 340 3.44 5.95 -10.88
C MET A 340 1.94 5.68 -10.87
N ILE A 341 1.31 6.04 -12.00
CA ILE A 341 -0.03 5.63 -12.43
C ILE A 341 0.16 5.12 -13.87
N GLY A 342 0.25 3.80 -14.05
CA GLY A 342 0.51 3.12 -15.33
C GLY A 342 -0.70 2.36 -15.87
N ILE A 343 -0.49 1.46 -16.85
CA ILE A 343 -1.53 0.50 -17.31
C ILE A 343 -1.63 -0.72 -16.41
N GLU A 344 -0.56 -1.02 -15.68
CA GLU A 344 -0.67 -1.95 -14.57
C GLU A 344 -1.75 -1.42 -13.63
N ASP A 345 -2.78 -2.25 -13.39
CA ASP A 345 -3.91 -1.88 -12.54
C ASP A 345 -3.44 -1.52 -11.12
N LEU A 346 -2.25 -2.03 -10.72
CA LEU A 346 -1.66 -1.95 -9.39
C LEU A 346 -2.65 -2.33 -8.29
N GLU A 347 -3.71 -3.07 -8.65
CA GLU A 347 -4.74 -3.62 -7.77
C GLU A 347 -4.20 -4.80 -6.94
N VAL A 348 -2.89 -4.90 -6.83
CA VAL A 348 -2.21 -5.99 -6.11
C VAL A 348 -2.56 -5.95 -4.63
N CYS A 349 -2.65 -4.74 -4.06
CA CYS A 349 -3.06 -4.51 -2.68
C CYS A 349 -4.49 -4.99 -2.45
N GLU A 350 -5.43 -4.58 -3.29
CA GLU A 350 -6.86 -4.87 -3.23
C GLU A 350 -7.09 -6.36 -3.39
N ARG A 351 -6.44 -7.00 -4.38
CA ARG A 351 -6.51 -8.44 -4.60
C ARG A 351 -5.96 -9.23 -3.41
N TYR A 352 -4.83 -8.78 -2.84
CA TYR A 352 -4.24 -9.43 -1.66
C TYR A 352 -5.12 -9.22 -0.41
N PHE A 353 -5.59 -8.01 -0.17
CA PHE A 353 -6.42 -7.66 0.97
C PHE A 353 -7.78 -8.32 0.92
N ALA A 354 -8.43 -8.39 -0.24
CA ALA A 354 -9.69 -9.12 -0.40
C ALA A 354 -9.60 -10.57 0.12
N GLN A 355 -8.46 -11.22 -0.11
CA GLN A 355 -8.21 -12.59 0.34
C GLN A 355 -7.80 -12.64 1.81
N SER A 356 -6.84 -11.81 2.22
CA SER A 356 -6.35 -11.78 3.61
C SER A 356 -7.39 -11.28 4.62
N ASN A 357 -8.42 -10.54 4.19
CA ASN A 357 -9.56 -10.15 5.03
C ASN A 357 -10.28 -11.34 5.67
N ALA A 358 -10.16 -12.54 5.11
CA ALA A 358 -10.64 -13.78 5.71
C ALA A 358 -10.01 -14.10 7.08
N LEU A 359 -8.81 -13.55 7.39
CA LEU A 359 -8.15 -13.69 8.69
C LEU A 359 -8.85 -12.90 9.79
N ALA A 360 -9.51 -11.79 9.44
CA ALA A 360 -10.01 -10.80 10.40
C ALA A 360 -10.89 -11.37 11.52
N PRO A 361 -11.85 -12.29 11.27
CA PRO A 361 -12.67 -12.86 12.33
C PRO A 361 -11.87 -13.62 13.39
N VAL A 362 -10.75 -14.23 12.98
CA VAL A 362 -9.92 -15.08 13.83
C VAL A 362 -8.83 -14.26 14.53
N THR A 363 -8.14 -13.36 13.81
CA THR A 363 -7.00 -12.58 14.33
C THR A 363 -7.41 -11.43 15.24
N ARG A 364 -8.62 -10.88 15.08
CA ARG A 364 -9.10 -9.69 15.79
C ARG A 364 -9.09 -9.82 17.32
N TYR A 365 -9.24 -11.03 17.84
CA TYR A 365 -9.25 -11.32 19.29
C TYR A 365 -7.97 -12.00 19.78
N MET A 366 -6.98 -12.22 18.90
CA MET A 366 -5.68 -12.77 19.26
C MET A 366 -4.81 -11.73 19.98
N GLY A 367 -3.87 -12.21 20.80
CA GLY A 367 -2.81 -11.35 21.32
C GLY A 367 -1.88 -10.88 20.20
N LYS A 368 -1.10 -9.82 20.46
CA LYS A 368 -0.21 -9.17 19.47
C LYS A 368 0.70 -10.18 18.74
N PHE A 369 1.39 -11.03 19.50
CA PHE A 369 2.25 -12.09 18.96
C PHE A 369 1.52 -13.00 17.98
N ARG A 370 0.39 -13.59 18.40
CA ARG A 370 -0.38 -14.54 17.59
C ARG A 370 -1.01 -13.90 16.37
N CYS A 371 -1.46 -12.65 16.47
CA CYS A 371 -1.99 -11.89 15.34
C CYS A 371 -0.93 -11.75 14.24
N ARG A 372 0.25 -11.22 14.57
CA ARG A 372 1.36 -11.11 13.62
C ARG A 372 1.82 -12.47 13.10
N GLN A 373 1.94 -13.47 13.98
CA GLN A 373 2.32 -14.82 13.58
C GLN A 373 1.32 -15.41 12.55
N ALA A 374 0.02 -15.24 12.76
CA ALA A 374 -1.00 -15.71 11.83
C ALA A 374 -0.92 -14.99 10.47
N ILE A 375 -0.78 -13.66 10.47
CA ILE A 375 -0.65 -12.87 9.23
C ILE A 375 0.62 -13.25 8.47
N ALA A 376 1.77 -13.38 9.16
CA ALA A 376 3.03 -13.75 8.53
C ALA A 376 3.03 -15.19 8.01
N ASN A 377 2.42 -16.15 8.73
CA ASN A 377 2.27 -17.52 8.22
C ASN A 377 1.37 -17.57 6.98
N TYR A 378 0.30 -16.77 6.96
CA TYR A 378 -0.56 -16.64 5.78
C TYR A 378 0.20 -16.04 4.60
N ALA A 379 0.98 -14.98 4.83
CA ALA A 379 1.82 -14.36 3.81
C ALA A 379 2.87 -15.34 3.28
N TYR A 380 3.55 -16.07 4.18
CA TYR A 380 4.47 -17.13 3.79
C TYR A 380 3.81 -18.20 2.93
N HIS A 381 2.63 -18.69 3.33
CA HIS A 381 1.91 -19.69 2.54
C HIS A 381 1.53 -19.14 1.17
N ARG A 382 1.06 -17.90 1.10
CA ARG A 382 0.73 -17.22 -0.16
C ARG A 382 1.94 -17.11 -1.07
N ASP A 383 3.04 -16.58 -0.57
CA ASP A 383 4.26 -16.39 -1.35
C ASP A 383 4.76 -17.73 -1.89
N ASN A 384 4.90 -18.74 -1.04
CA ASN A 384 5.55 -20.01 -1.37
C ASN A 384 4.66 -21.02 -2.14
N PHE A 385 3.34 -20.97 -1.97
CA PHE A 385 2.43 -21.97 -2.56
C PHE A 385 1.43 -21.40 -3.56
N GLU A 386 1.04 -20.13 -3.43
CA GLU A 386 0.07 -19.50 -4.35
C GLU A 386 0.77 -18.65 -5.41
N ASN A 387 1.60 -17.70 -4.99
CA ASN A 387 2.18 -16.70 -5.88
C ASN A 387 3.17 -17.36 -6.84
N TYR A 388 4.08 -18.21 -6.36
CA TYR A 388 4.97 -19.00 -7.23
C TYR A 388 4.20 -19.80 -8.28
N HIS A 389 3.13 -20.50 -7.88
CA HIS A 389 2.32 -21.29 -8.81
C HIS A 389 1.61 -20.42 -9.87
N ASN A 390 1.26 -19.18 -9.51
CA ASN A 390 0.53 -18.25 -10.37
C ASN A 390 1.43 -17.41 -11.29
N LEU A 391 2.75 -17.39 -11.10
CA LEU A 391 3.68 -16.58 -11.89
C LEU A 391 3.55 -16.83 -13.40
N SER A 392 3.57 -18.09 -13.82
CA SER A 392 3.47 -18.44 -15.25
C SER A 392 2.12 -18.01 -15.84
N ARG A 393 1.02 -18.20 -15.08
CA ARG A 393 -0.32 -17.76 -15.49
C ARG A 393 -0.41 -16.24 -15.60
N PHE A 394 0.19 -15.51 -14.65
CA PHE A 394 0.26 -14.04 -14.67
C PHE A 394 0.97 -13.56 -15.93
N ILE A 395 2.18 -14.07 -16.19
CA ILE A 395 2.99 -13.70 -17.36
C ILE A 395 2.23 -13.99 -18.65
N VAL A 396 1.71 -15.20 -18.83
CA VAL A 396 1.00 -15.58 -20.06
C VAL A 396 -0.26 -14.76 -20.29
N SER A 397 -1.00 -14.43 -19.22
CA SER A 397 -2.23 -13.63 -19.33
C SER A 397 -1.92 -12.19 -19.74
N ASN A 398 -0.95 -11.55 -19.09
CA ASN A 398 -0.51 -10.19 -19.43
C ASN A 398 0.10 -10.14 -20.84
N TYR A 399 0.87 -11.16 -21.24
CA TYR A 399 1.43 -11.24 -22.58
C TYR A 399 0.34 -11.28 -23.66
N LYS A 400 -0.70 -12.11 -23.46
CA LYS A 400 -1.86 -12.18 -24.37
C LYS A 400 -2.63 -10.86 -24.41
N GLN A 401 -2.80 -10.21 -23.26
CA GLN A 401 -3.46 -8.91 -23.18
C GLN A 401 -2.69 -7.84 -23.96
N ALA A 402 -1.37 -7.75 -23.73
CA ALA A 402 -0.49 -6.81 -24.43
C ALA A 402 -0.51 -7.04 -25.95
N LEU A 403 -0.40 -8.30 -26.40
CA LEU A 403 -0.53 -8.64 -27.82
C LEU A 403 -1.91 -8.28 -28.40
N GLY A 404 -2.98 -8.51 -27.63
CA GLY A 404 -4.33 -8.12 -28.02
C GLY A 404 -4.48 -6.60 -28.21
N ILE A 405 -3.83 -5.81 -27.35
CA ILE A 405 -3.79 -4.35 -27.48
C ILE A 405 -2.98 -3.94 -28.73
N LEU A 406 -1.78 -4.50 -28.92
CA LEU A 406 -0.93 -4.22 -30.07
C LEU A 406 -1.57 -4.63 -31.41
N GLY A 407 -2.38 -5.68 -31.41
CA GLY A 407 -3.19 -6.10 -32.56
C GLY A 407 -4.17 -5.05 -33.05
N ARG A 408 -4.61 -4.13 -32.18
CA ARG A 408 -5.52 -3.01 -32.51
C ARG A 408 -4.80 -1.77 -33.07
N SER A 409 -3.48 -1.83 -33.26
CA SER A 409 -2.66 -0.71 -33.76
C SER A 409 -3.19 -0.04 -35.03
N ARG A 410 -3.73 -0.81 -35.98
CA ARG A 410 -4.32 -0.26 -37.22
C ARG A 410 -5.60 0.52 -36.99
N ASP A 411 -6.42 0.11 -36.01
CA ASP A 411 -7.66 0.79 -35.63
C ASP A 411 -7.32 2.10 -34.90
N THR A 412 -6.40 2.04 -33.93
CA THR A 412 -5.91 3.23 -33.23
C THR A 412 -5.29 4.24 -34.20
N ALA A 413 -4.48 3.80 -35.17
CA ALA A 413 -3.92 4.68 -36.18
C ALA A 413 -5.00 5.34 -37.07
N ARG A 414 -6.12 4.65 -37.34
CA ARG A 414 -7.27 5.25 -38.03
C ARG A 414 -7.97 6.28 -37.15
N ALA A 415 -8.20 5.99 -35.86
CA ALA A 415 -8.79 6.93 -34.92
C ALA A 415 -7.95 8.20 -34.74
N LEU A 416 -6.63 8.06 -34.59
CA LEU A 416 -5.69 9.17 -34.47
C LEU A 416 -5.70 10.07 -35.72
N ARG A 417 -5.69 9.46 -36.92
CA ARG A 417 -5.83 10.21 -38.19
C ARG A 417 -7.16 10.95 -38.29
N ALA A 418 -8.25 10.35 -37.83
CA ALA A 418 -9.58 10.97 -37.88
C ALA A 418 -9.67 12.24 -37.00
N VAL A 419 -8.91 12.29 -35.91
CA VAL A 419 -8.85 13.46 -35.02
C VAL A 419 -7.70 14.43 -35.33
N GLY A 420 -6.93 14.16 -36.40
CA GLY A 420 -5.82 15.01 -36.83
C GLY A 420 -4.54 14.86 -35.99
N LEU A 421 -4.44 13.84 -35.13
CA LEU A 421 -3.25 13.54 -34.34
C LEU A 421 -2.30 12.67 -35.18
N LEU A 422 -1.46 13.33 -35.98
CA LEU A 422 -0.53 12.67 -36.91
C LEU A 422 0.87 12.43 -36.32
N ASP A 423 1.19 13.09 -35.21
CA ASP A 423 2.50 13.03 -34.54
C ASP A 423 2.31 12.85 -33.02
N VAL A 424 3.09 11.94 -32.44
CA VAL A 424 3.11 11.66 -31.00
C VAL A 424 3.63 12.88 -30.22
N GLU A 425 4.48 13.72 -30.80
CA GLU A 425 4.95 14.96 -30.17
C GLU A 425 3.79 15.92 -29.87
N ASN A 426 2.78 15.97 -30.74
CA ASN A 426 1.58 16.77 -30.48
C ASN A 426 0.80 16.26 -29.27
N ALA A 427 0.77 14.94 -29.03
CA ALA A 427 0.13 14.38 -27.84
C ALA A 427 0.88 14.77 -26.56
N ALA A 428 2.21 14.79 -26.58
CA ALA A 428 3.01 15.24 -25.45
C ALA A 428 2.81 16.74 -25.18
N HIS A 429 2.84 17.56 -26.24
CA HIS A 429 2.58 19.00 -26.13
C HIS A 429 1.19 19.30 -25.56
N TRP A 430 0.17 18.54 -25.98
CA TRP A 430 -1.18 18.65 -25.44
C TRP A 430 -1.29 18.29 -23.97
N LEU A 431 -0.53 17.29 -23.50
CA LEU A 431 -0.44 16.98 -22.06
C LEU A 431 0.24 18.13 -21.28
N ASP A 432 1.27 18.76 -21.84
CA ASP A 432 1.93 19.92 -21.23
C ASP A 432 1.01 21.15 -21.17
N GLU A 433 0.26 21.43 -22.24
CA GLU A 433 -0.76 22.49 -22.24
C GLU A 433 -1.85 22.23 -21.20
N GLU A 434 -2.36 20.99 -21.15
CA GLU A 434 -3.37 20.57 -20.16
C GLU A 434 -2.85 20.74 -18.73
N LYS A 435 -1.60 20.32 -18.47
CA LYS A 435 -0.94 20.50 -17.18
C LYS A 435 -0.79 21.98 -16.83
N ALA A 436 -0.30 22.81 -17.74
CA ALA A 436 -0.12 24.25 -17.52
C ALA A 436 -1.47 24.95 -17.25
N TYR A 437 -2.53 24.55 -17.96
CA TYR A 437 -3.88 25.03 -17.71
C TYR A 437 -4.35 24.65 -16.29
N LEU A 438 -4.19 23.38 -15.88
CA LEU A 438 -4.55 22.92 -14.54
C LEU A 438 -3.79 23.67 -13.44
N GLU A 439 -2.51 23.95 -13.64
CA GLU A 439 -1.68 24.75 -12.72
C GLU A 439 -2.14 26.21 -12.66
N SER A 440 -2.59 26.79 -13.78
CA SER A 440 -3.05 28.18 -13.85
C SER A 440 -4.33 28.45 -13.03
N ARG A 441 -5.25 27.46 -12.97
CA ARG A 441 -6.53 27.55 -12.24
C ARG A 441 -6.40 27.48 -10.72
N GLN A 442 -5.21 27.21 -10.20
CA GLN A 442 -4.95 27.14 -8.77
C GLN A 442 -4.78 28.53 -8.11
N LYS A 443 -4.61 29.61 -8.90
CA LYS A 443 -4.25 30.96 -8.40
C LYS A 443 -5.39 31.82 -7.86
N LEU A 444 -6.63 31.36 -7.80
CA LEU A 444 -7.73 32.10 -7.15
C LEU A 444 -7.93 31.65 -5.69
N ASN A 445 -6.87 31.71 -4.88
CA ASN A 445 -7.03 31.88 -3.43
C ASN A 445 -7.35 33.35 -3.19
N ILE A 446 -8.62 33.71 -3.36
CA ILE A 446 -9.14 34.88 -2.66
C ILE A 446 -9.26 34.44 -1.21
N ASP A 447 -8.55 35.13 -0.33
CA ASP A 447 -8.77 35.09 1.12
C ASP A 447 -10.26 35.32 1.41
N THR A 448 -11.07 34.25 1.41
CA THR A 448 -12.43 34.29 1.95
C THR A 448 -12.43 34.14 3.47
N ASN A 449 -11.26 34.14 4.12
CA ASN A 449 -11.10 34.22 5.57
C ASN A 449 -11.05 35.68 6.08
N ASN A 450 -11.87 36.57 5.54
CA ASN A 450 -12.16 37.86 6.18
C ASN A 450 -13.26 37.76 7.26
N ALA A 451 -13.45 36.59 7.87
CA ALA A 451 -14.42 36.39 8.94
C ALA A 451 -13.87 35.66 10.18
N GLU A 452 -12.55 35.43 10.28
CA GLU A 452 -11.94 35.02 11.55
C GLU A 452 -10.86 36.03 11.93
N GLN A 453 -11.16 36.81 12.97
CA GLN A 453 -10.23 37.73 13.63
C GLN A 453 -8.98 36.97 14.09
N LEU A 454 -7.91 37.00 13.29
CA LEU A 454 -6.57 36.66 13.73
C LEU A 454 -5.80 37.97 13.97
N VAL A 455 -5.30 38.15 15.19
CA VAL A 455 -4.49 39.30 15.60
C VAL A 455 -3.23 39.36 14.72
N LEU A 456 -3.19 40.29 13.78
CA LEU A 456 -2.04 40.59 12.94
C LEU A 456 -0.96 41.26 13.81
N THR A 457 0.30 40.89 13.61
CA THR A 457 1.43 41.58 14.27
C THR A 457 1.64 42.97 13.68
N GLU A 458 2.08 43.97 14.47
CA GLU A 458 2.30 45.36 14.01
C GLU A 458 3.16 45.43 12.73
N ARG A 459 4.18 44.57 12.62
CA ARG A 459 5.07 44.50 11.44
C ARG A 459 4.35 44.09 10.16
N GLN A 460 3.33 43.24 10.25
CA GLN A 460 2.51 42.86 9.10
C GLN A 460 1.53 43.97 8.69
N MET A 461 1.07 44.78 9.65
CA MET A 461 0.21 45.95 9.36
C MET A 461 1.02 47.03 8.61
N VAL A 462 2.25 47.31 9.07
CA VAL A 462 3.15 48.26 8.39
C VAL A 462 3.48 47.79 6.98
N ASN A 463 3.84 46.51 6.79
CA ASN A 463 4.14 45.97 5.46
C ASN A 463 2.92 46.05 4.51
N LYS A 464 1.70 45.81 5.02
CA LYS A 464 0.47 45.95 4.22
C LYS A 464 0.21 47.40 3.83
N GLN A 465 0.40 48.34 4.75
CA GLN A 465 0.25 49.78 4.48
C GLN A 465 1.28 50.29 3.47
N GLU A 466 2.54 49.85 3.58
CA GLU A 466 3.58 50.20 2.60
C GLU A 466 3.29 49.63 1.21
N MET A 467 2.79 48.39 1.14
CA MET A 467 2.43 47.77 -0.13
C MET A 467 1.19 48.43 -0.76
N GLU A 468 0.19 48.79 0.06
CA GLU A 468 -0.97 49.55 -0.38
C GLU A 468 -0.57 50.93 -0.93
N ALA A 469 0.35 51.63 -0.27
CA ALA A 469 0.87 52.91 -0.74
C ALA A 469 1.63 52.78 -2.08
N LYS A 470 2.43 51.73 -2.25
CA LYS A 470 3.10 51.43 -3.54
C LYS A 470 2.11 51.15 -4.65
N LEU A 471 1.12 50.28 -4.41
CA LEU A 471 0.09 49.96 -5.39
C LEU A 471 -0.74 51.18 -5.78
N LEU A 472 -1.06 52.06 -4.82
CA LEU A 472 -1.75 53.32 -5.09
C LEU A 472 -0.93 54.27 -5.97
N LEU A 473 0.39 54.33 -5.76
CA LEU A 473 1.32 55.11 -6.59
C LEU A 473 1.41 54.53 -8.02
N ASP A 474 1.51 53.21 -8.14
CA ASP A 474 1.55 52.54 -9.45
C ASP A 474 0.26 52.75 -10.25
N VAL A 475 -0.90 52.65 -9.59
CA VAL A 475 -2.21 52.93 -10.19
C VAL A 475 -2.30 54.40 -10.61
N GLN A 476 -1.85 55.34 -9.77
CA GLN A 476 -1.83 56.76 -10.12
C GLN A 476 -0.92 57.06 -11.32
N SER A 477 0.24 56.43 -11.40
CA SER A 477 1.16 56.55 -12.55
C SER A 477 0.55 55.98 -13.83
N LEU A 478 -0.14 54.85 -13.75
CA LEU A 478 -0.87 54.25 -14.87
C LEU A 478 -2.04 55.12 -15.33
N GLU A 479 -2.81 55.67 -14.40
CA GLU A 479 -3.92 56.59 -14.71
C GLU A 479 -3.43 57.86 -15.40
N GLU A 480 -2.30 58.42 -14.98
CA GLU A 480 -1.67 59.59 -15.63
C GLU A 480 -1.22 59.25 -17.05
N ARG A 481 -0.58 58.09 -17.25
CA ARG A 481 -0.18 57.59 -18.59
C ARG A 481 -1.36 57.30 -19.50
N LEU A 482 -2.50 56.90 -18.94
CA LEU A 482 -3.74 56.61 -19.66
C LEU A 482 -4.64 57.85 -19.82
N GLY A 483 -4.25 59.02 -19.29
CA GLY A 483 -5.01 60.26 -19.39
C GLY A 483 -6.33 60.27 -18.62
N LEU A 484 -6.47 59.39 -17.63
CA LEU A 484 -7.68 59.25 -16.82
C LEU A 484 -7.74 60.36 -15.76
N ARG A 485 -8.77 61.19 -15.82
CA ARG A 485 -8.95 62.29 -14.84
C ARG A 485 -9.56 61.75 -13.54
N ARG A 486 -9.26 62.38 -12.39
CA ARG A 486 -9.74 61.92 -11.06
C ARG A 486 -11.27 61.81 -10.92
N ASP A 487 -12.01 62.61 -11.69
CA ASP A 487 -13.47 62.60 -11.79
C ASP A 487 -14.02 61.41 -12.60
N GLN A 488 -13.17 60.72 -13.37
CA GLN A 488 -13.51 59.53 -14.14
C GLN A 488 -13.22 58.22 -13.38
N ARG A 489 -12.60 58.29 -12.19
CA ARG A 489 -12.40 57.11 -11.35
C ARG A 489 -13.72 56.53 -10.90
N TRP A 490 -13.88 55.23 -11.07
CA TRP A 490 -15.01 54.49 -10.53
C TRP A 490 -15.00 54.56 -9.01
N LYS A 491 -16.05 55.15 -8.42
CA LYS A 491 -16.28 55.16 -6.97
C LYS A 491 -16.98 53.85 -6.59
N ARG A 492 -16.84 53.39 -5.33
CA ARG A 492 -17.43 52.12 -4.85
C ARG A 492 -18.94 51.99 -5.10
N ASP A 493 -19.65 53.11 -5.24
CA ASP A 493 -21.10 53.13 -5.46
C ASP A 493 -21.48 53.53 -6.90
N SER A 494 -20.50 53.71 -7.79
CA SER A 494 -20.76 54.01 -9.19
C SER A 494 -21.30 52.77 -9.92
N GLU A 495 -22.19 52.98 -10.89
CA GLU A 495 -22.79 51.90 -11.67
C GLU A 495 -21.73 51.04 -12.39
N ALA A 496 -20.67 51.66 -12.89
CA ALA A 496 -19.55 50.96 -13.52
C ALA A 496 -18.74 50.11 -12.53
N TRP A 497 -18.53 50.58 -11.29
CA TRP A 497 -17.86 49.79 -10.24
C TRP A 497 -18.70 48.58 -9.82
N ASN A 498 -20.00 48.78 -9.60
CA ASN A 498 -20.90 47.70 -9.20
C ASN A 498 -21.04 46.65 -10.31
N SER A 499 -21.16 47.09 -11.57
CA SER A 499 -21.17 46.18 -12.74
C SER A 499 -19.86 45.39 -12.85
N ALA A 500 -18.71 46.03 -12.66
CA ALA A 500 -17.41 45.35 -12.69
C ALA A 500 -17.23 44.39 -11.50
N ARG A 501 -17.71 44.77 -10.31
CA ARG A 501 -17.69 43.92 -9.12
C ARG A 501 -18.54 42.66 -9.32
N GLU A 502 -19.74 42.78 -9.86
CA GLU A 502 -20.62 41.64 -10.21
C GLU A 502 -19.94 40.69 -11.21
N LEU A 503 -19.28 41.25 -12.24
CA LEU A 503 -18.51 40.45 -13.21
C LEU A 503 -17.33 39.72 -12.58
N VAL A 504 -16.60 40.38 -11.66
CA VAL A 504 -15.47 39.76 -10.95
C VAL A 504 -15.93 38.67 -9.99
N GLU A 505 -16.98 38.92 -9.20
CA GLU A 505 -17.56 37.91 -8.30
C GLU A 505 -18.02 36.68 -9.10
N MET A 506 -18.77 36.88 -10.19
CA MET A 506 -19.22 35.78 -11.06
C MET A 506 -18.06 35.01 -11.70
N ALA A 507 -17.04 35.71 -12.20
CA ALA A 507 -15.86 35.07 -12.79
C ALA A 507 -15.12 34.19 -11.76
N ASN A 508 -15.01 34.66 -10.51
CA ASN A 508 -14.34 33.89 -9.46
C ASN A 508 -15.10 32.59 -9.11
N TRP A 509 -16.43 32.64 -9.06
CA TRP A 509 -17.25 31.44 -8.78
C TRP A 509 -17.25 30.46 -9.96
N THR A 510 -17.31 30.99 -11.18
CA THR A 510 -17.23 30.19 -12.41
C THR A 510 -15.88 29.47 -12.48
N ASP A 511 -14.77 30.17 -12.24
CA ASP A 511 -13.42 29.58 -12.20
C ASP A 511 -13.27 28.53 -11.08
N LYS A 512 -13.91 28.73 -9.91
CA LYS A 512 -13.91 27.77 -8.80
C LYS A 512 -14.70 26.50 -9.13
N LEU A 513 -15.91 26.64 -9.68
CA LEU A 513 -16.76 25.53 -10.08
C LEU A 513 -16.13 24.76 -11.25
N GLU A 514 -15.62 25.46 -12.26
CA GLU A 514 -14.82 24.90 -13.36
C GLU A 514 -13.67 24.07 -12.80
N GLY A 515 -12.83 24.65 -11.94
CA GLY A 515 -11.69 23.95 -11.39
C GLY A 515 -12.09 22.67 -10.64
N LEU A 516 -13.17 22.69 -9.86
CA LEU A 516 -13.67 21.51 -9.13
C LEU A 516 -14.26 20.44 -10.06
N THR A 517 -14.96 20.88 -11.10
CA THR A 517 -15.60 20.03 -12.11
C THR A 517 -14.57 19.35 -12.99
N VAL A 518 -13.60 20.11 -13.51
CA VAL A 518 -12.41 19.62 -14.22
C VAL A 518 -11.71 18.57 -13.37
N ALA A 519 -11.40 18.87 -12.11
CA ALA A 519 -10.76 17.91 -11.20
C ALA A 519 -11.63 16.64 -11.04
N ARG A 520 -12.94 16.77 -10.88
CA ARG A 520 -13.85 15.63 -10.74
C ARG A 520 -13.86 14.70 -11.95
N ILE A 521 -13.92 15.24 -13.17
CA ILE A 521 -13.93 14.45 -14.42
C ILE A 521 -12.62 13.67 -14.57
N PHE A 522 -11.49 14.29 -14.23
CA PHE A 522 -10.20 13.62 -14.24
C PHE A 522 -10.08 12.54 -13.17
N GLU A 523 -10.67 12.76 -11.99
CA GLU A 523 -10.72 11.78 -10.92
C GLU A 523 -11.64 10.60 -11.29
N LEU A 524 -12.80 10.84 -11.90
CA LEU A 524 -13.72 9.81 -12.36
C LEU A 524 -13.16 8.97 -13.51
N SER A 525 -12.33 9.55 -14.37
CA SER A 525 -11.66 8.84 -15.47
C SER A 525 -10.41 8.07 -15.02
N LYS A 526 -9.82 8.42 -13.88
CA LYS A 526 -8.62 7.75 -13.33
C LYS A 526 -8.90 6.80 -12.16
N MET A 527 -9.96 7.02 -11.39
CA MET A 527 -10.27 6.26 -10.18
C MET A 527 -11.79 6.10 -10.03
N ASN A 528 -12.26 4.88 -9.75
CA ASN A 528 -13.67 4.59 -9.43
C ASN A 528 -14.15 5.19 -8.07
N MET A 529 -13.59 6.32 -7.65
CA MET A 529 -13.82 6.99 -6.36
C MET A 529 -14.95 8.02 -6.47
N ARG A 530 -16.19 7.58 -6.27
CA ARG A 530 -17.39 8.41 -6.48
C ARG A 530 -17.77 9.33 -5.31
N GLN A 531 -17.23 9.19 -4.10
CA GLN A 531 -17.87 9.82 -2.92
C GLN A 531 -17.27 11.16 -2.46
N HIS A 532 -15.96 11.39 -2.54
CA HIS A 532 -15.33 12.45 -1.71
C HIS A 532 -15.33 13.87 -2.29
N ILE A 533 -15.48 14.03 -3.61
CA ILE A 533 -15.57 15.36 -4.26
C ILE A 533 -17.02 15.87 -4.28
N GLY A 534 -17.99 15.01 -3.98
CA GLY A 534 -19.42 15.30 -4.03
C GLY A 534 -19.82 16.52 -3.21
N ASP A 535 -19.36 16.59 -1.95
CA ASP A 535 -19.83 17.61 -1.01
C ASP A 535 -19.23 19.01 -1.29
N ALA A 536 -17.96 19.08 -1.70
CA ALA A 536 -17.33 20.34 -2.07
C ALA A 536 -17.91 20.92 -3.37
N MET A 537 -18.23 20.05 -4.34
CA MET A 537 -18.91 20.47 -5.56
C MET A 537 -20.35 20.89 -5.31
N LYS A 538 -21.12 20.17 -4.49
CA LYS A 538 -22.48 20.58 -4.09
C LYS A 538 -22.49 22.00 -3.52
N LYS A 539 -21.57 22.29 -2.59
CA LYS A 539 -21.45 23.65 -2.04
C LYS A 539 -21.12 24.70 -3.10
N SER A 540 -20.18 24.43 -4.00
CA SER A 540 -19.84 25.37 -5.08
C SER A 540 -20.95 25.50 -6.14
N LEU A 541 -21.74 24.46 -6.36
CA LEU A 541 -22.93 24.47 -7.22
C LEU A 541 -24.04 25.34 -6.61
N GLU A 542 -24.29 25.23 -5.31
CA GLU A 542 -25.23 26.08 -4.59
C GLU A 542 -24.81 27.56 -4.65
N GLU A 543 -23.52 27.85 -4.42
CA GLU A 543 -22.94 29.19 -4.53
C GLU A 543 -23.08 29.75 -5.96
N TYR A 544 -22.79 28.95 -6.99
CA TYR A 544 -22.96 29.32 -8.40
C TYR A 544 -24.42 29.60 -8.74
N ASN A 545 -25.35 28.70 -8.38
CA ASN A 545 -26.77 28.83 -8.69
C ASN A 545 -27.38 30.08 -8.02
N ALA A 546 -26.95 30.40 -6.79
CA ALA A 546 -27.35 31.64 -6.11
C ALA A 546 -26.88 32.90 -6.86
N CYS A 547 -25.64 32.90 -7.35
CA CYS A 547 -25.10 34.01 -8.13
C CYS A 547 -25.75 34.12 -9.52
N ALA A 548 -25.93 32.98 -10.21
CA ALA A 548 -26.58 32.90 -11.52
C ALA A 548 -28.03 33.43 -11.50
N ALA A 549 -28.74 33.20 -10.38
CA ALA A 549 -30.08 33.75 -10.15
C ALA A 549 -30.10 35.25 -9.85
N SER A 550 -28.99 35.82 -9.34
CA SER A 550 -28.88 37.23 -8.96
C SER A 550 -28.50 38.17 -10.11
N LEU A 551 -28.12 37.63 -11.27
CA LEU A 551 -27.71 38.42 -12.44
C LEU A 551 -28.92 39.06 -13.14
N LYS A 552 -28.73 40.26 -13.70
CA LYS A 552 -29.75 41.00 -14.49
C LYS A 552 -30.31 40.19 -15.67
N LEU A 553 -29.51 39.27 -16.22
CA LEU A 553 -29.95 38.23 -17.15
C LEU A 553 -29.81 36.87 -16.42
N PRO A 554 -30.93 36.22 -16.04
CA PRO A 554 -30.89 34.95 -15.35
C PRO A 554 -30.18 33.90 -16.22
N ARG A 555 -29.16 33.24 -15.66
CA ARG A 555 -28.44 32.16 -16.34
C ARG A 555 -29.05 30.80 -16.02
N LYS A 556 -28.73 29.79 -16.84
CA LYS A 556 -29.18 28.40 -16.65
C LYS A 556 -28.66 27.89 -15.29
N LEU A 557 -29.58 27.48 -14.43
CA LEU A 557 -29.26 26.78 -13.19
C LEU A 557 -28.82 25.36 -13.52
N LEU A 558 -27.82 24.87 -12.80
CA LEU A 558 -27.27 23.53 -12.97
C LEU A 558 -27.75 22.65 -11.83
N ASP A 559 -28.28 21.47 -12.13
CA ASP A 559 -28.59 20.46 -11.13
C ASP A 559 -27.39 19.53 -10.87
N TRP A 560 -27.39 18.85 -9.73
CA TRP A 560 -26.39 17.86 -9.38
C TRP A 560 -26.34 16.71 -10.39
N ASP A 561 -27.51 16.30 -10.91
CA ASP A 561 -27.60 15.27 -11.94
C ASP A 561 -27.03 15.76 -13.27
N ASP A 562 -27.15 17.05 -13.62
CA ASP A 562 -26.49 17.61 -14.80
C ASP A 562 -24.97 17.42 -14.69
N ILE A 563 -24.38 17.76 -13.53
CA ILE A 563 -22.93 17.62 -13.29
C ILE A 563 -22.46 16.17 -13.32
N LEU A 564 -23.26 15.23 -12.79
CA LEU A 564 -22.91 13.81 -12.74
C LEU A 564 -23.05 13.13 -14.11
N ASN A 565 -24.00 13.57 -14.93
CA ASN A 565 -24.27 12.99 -16.25
C ASN A 565 -23.28 13.47 -17.31
N TYR A 566 -22.52 14.53 -17.06
CA TYR A 566 -21.46 14.96 -17.96
C TYR A 566 -20.21 14.07 -17.81
N THR A 567 -19.91 13.36 -18.88
CA THR A 567 -18.76 12.47 -19.03
C THR A 567 -17.51 13.21 -19.51
N TYR A 568 -17.68 14.30 -20.26
CA TYR A 568 -16.57 15.02 -20.88
C TYR A 568 -16.61 16.52 -20.57
N LEU A 569 -15.41 17.13 -20.55
CA LEU A 569 -15.23 18.57 -20.37
C LEU A 569 -16.01 19.40 -21.39
N SER A 570 -16.19 18.88 -22.60
CA SER A 570 -16.95 19.56 -23.67
C SER A 570 -18.43 19.74 -23.40
N GLU A 571 -19.00 18.95 -22.48
CA GLU A 571 -20.44 18.92 -22.20
C GLU A 571 -20.85 19.97 -21.16
N PHE A 572 -19.87 20.61 -20.51
CA PHE A 572 -20.11 21.68 -19.56
C PHE A 572 -20.27 23.02 -20.28
N ASP A 573 -21.48 23.34 -20.70
CA ASP A 573 -21.79 24.61 -21.37
C ASP A 573 -21.40 25.84 -20.54
N PHE A 574 -21.34 25.74 -19.20
CA PHE A 574 -20.92 26.84 -18.34
C PHE A 574 -19.42 27.18 -18.45
N LEU A 575 -18.60 26.28 -19.01
CA LEU A 575 -17.17 26.52 -19.24
C LEU A 575 -16.90 27.55 -20.34
N ARG A 576 -17.88 27.80 -21.22
CA ARG A 576 -17.82 28.89 -22.23
C ARG A 576 -17.67 30.27 -21.60
N ASP A 577 -18.18 30.43 -20.38
CA ASP A 577 -18.16 31.69 -19.65
C ASP A 577 -16.91 31.83 -18.76
N SER A 578 -16.02 30.84 -18.77
CA SER A 578 -14.75 30.91 -18.04
C SER A 578 -13.74 31.82 -18.73
N ARG A 579 -12.72 32.28 -18.00
CA ARG A 579 -11.69 33.18 -18.53
C ARG A 579 -10.83 32.60 -19.67
N ALA A 580 -10.93 31.31 -19.94
CA ALA A 580 -10.23 30.63 -21.02
C ALA A 580 -11.15 29.56 -21.59
N ASP A 581 -11.66 29.78 -22.81
CA ASP A 581 -12.50 28.79 -23.48
C ASP A 581 -11.66 27.56 -23.84
N ILE A 582 -11.74 26.54 -22.99
CA ILE A 582 -11.03 25.28 -23.18
C ILE A 582 -11.76 24.34 -24.13
N LEU A 583 -13.00 24.63 -24.52
CA LEU A 583 -13.79 23.75 -25.41
C LEU A 583 -13.20 23.74 -26.83
N ASP A 584 -12.53 24.82 -27.20
CA ASP A 584 -11.80 24.94 -28.47
C ASP A 584 -10.45 24.20 -28.46
N LYS A 585 -9.92 23.87 -27.27
CA LYS A 585 -8.64 23.16 -27.15
C LYS A 585 -8.78 21.72 -27.65
N PRO A 586 -7.88 21.24 -28.52
CA PRO A 586 -7.94 19.87 -29.05
C PRO A 586 -7.97 18.80 -27.95
N TRP A 587 -7.17 18.97 -26.88
CA TRP A 587 -7.06 18.01 -25.78
C TRP A 587 -8.31 17.92 -24.88
N ALA A 588 -9.21 18.89 -24.93
CA ALA A 588 -10.46 18.87 -24.19
C ALA A 588 -11.57 18.09 -24.94
N LYS A 589 -11.38 17.81 -26.24
CA LYS A 589 -12.39 17.16 -27.08
C LYS A 589 -12.48 15.66 -26.78
N PRO A 590 -13.70 15.09 -26.61
CA PRO A 590 -13.91 13.67 -26.28
C PRO A 590 -13.18 12.70 -27.20
N ALA A 591 -13.35 12.87 -28.52
CA ALA A 591 -12.76 11.99 -29.53
C ALA A 591 -11.23 12.02 -29.50
N VAL A 592 -10.63 13.19 -29.22
CA VAL A 592 -9.18 13.33 -29.08
C VAL A 592 -8.69 12.59 -27.84
N ARG A 593 -9.40 12.70 -26.71
CA ARG A 593 -9.05 11.99 -25.47
C ARG A 593 -9.14 10.48 -25.61
N GLU A 594 -10.18 9.98 -26.25
CA GLU A 594 -10.32 8.55 -26.54
C GLU A 594 -9.17 8.05 -27.42
N ALA A 595 -8.86 8.80 -28.48
CA ALA A 595 -7.76 8.45 -29.38
C ALA A 595 -6.39 8.49 -28.65
N MET A 596 -6.14 9.50 -27.82
CA MET A 596 -4.94 9.59 -26.97
C MET A 596 -4.85 8.43 -25.98
N SER A 597 -5.96 8.05 -25.34
CA SER A 597 -6.02 6.91 -24.43
C SER A 597 -5.62 5.61 -25.13
N GLU A 598 -6.14 5.36 -26.33
CA GLU A 598 -5.75 4.19 -27.13
C GLU A 598 -4.29 4.26 -27.61
N LEU A 599 -3.76 5.45 -27.92
CA LEU A 599 -2.33 5.63 -28.23
C LEU A 599 -1.44 5.26 -27.05
N PHE A 600 -1.72 5.78 -25.86
CA PHE A 600 -0.94 5.44 -24.65
C PHE A 600 -1.09 3.96 -24.29
N LYS A 601 -2.27 3.36 -24.50
CA LYS A 601 -2.45 1.90 -24.39
C LYS A 601 -1.50 1.11 -25.27
N LEU A 602 -1.31 1.52 -26.52
CA LEU A 602 -0.36 0.86 -27.42
C LEU A 602 1.09 1.01 -26.96
N ILE A 603 1.51 2.22 -26.59
CA ILE A 603 2.88 2.50 -26.13
C ILE A 603 3.21 1.64 -24.91
N ARG A 604 2.33 1.69 -23.90
CA ARG A 604 2.48 0.92 -22.66
C ARG A 604 2.41 -0.60 -22.87
N ALA A 605 1.59 -1.07 -23.83
CA ALA A 605 1.58 -2.50 -24.19
C ALA A 605 2.90 -2.96 -24.80
N GLY A 606 3.59 -2.09 -25.57
CA GLY A 606 4.95 -2.36 -26.05
C GLY A 606 5.94 -2.52 -24.90
N GLU A 607 5.94 -1.57 -23.96
CA GLU A 607 6.81 -1.62 -22.77
C GLU A 607 6.51 -2.84 -21.89
N GLU A 608 5.26 -3.25 -21.80
CA GLU A 608 4.86 -4.46 -21.07
C GLU A 608 5.41 -5.73 -21.73
N ILE A 609 5.46 -5.81 -23.06
CA ILE A 609 6.10 -6.94 -23.76
C ILE A 609 7.60 -7.00 -23.43
N ASP A 610 8.30 -5.88 -23.49
CA ASP A 610 9.73 -5.81 -23.18
C ASP A 610 10.00 -6.25 -21.73
N ARG A 611 9.18 -5.78 -20.79
CA ARG A 611 9.23 -6.22 -19.38
C ARG A 611 8.97 -7.71 -19.24
N LEU A 612 7.92 -8.24 -19.87
CA LEU A 612 7.57 -9.66 -19.77
C LEU A 612 8.68 -10.55 -20.35
N HIS A 613 9.39 -10.13 -21.41
CA HIS A 613 10.55 -10.87 -21.91
C HIS A 613 11.67 -10.98 -20.87
N VAL A 614 11.95 -9.90 -20.14
CA VAL A 614 12.88 -9.93 -19.01
C VAL A 614 12.37 -10.86 -17.92
N GLU A 615 11.12 -10.71 -17.47
CA GLU A 615 10.55 -11.54 -16.41
C GLU A 615 10.52 -13.04 -16.76
N ILE A 616 10.23 -13.39 -18.03
CA ILE A 616 10.30 -14.77 -18.54
C ILE A 616 11.73 -15.30 -18.43
N LYS A 617 12.73 -14.53 -18.88
CA LYS A 617 14.14 -14.93 -18.81
C LYS A 617 14.57 -15.15 -17.37
N ARG A 618 14.25 -14.22 -16.48
CA ARG A 618 14.56 -14.30 -15.04
C ARG A 618 13.93 -15.53 -14.39
N LEU A 619 12.64 -15.77 -14.62
CA LEU A 619 11.93 -16.91 -14.04
C LEU A 619 12.47 -18.26 -14.54
N LEU A 620 12.72 -18.40 -15.84
CA LEU A 620 13.24 -19.65 -16.40
C LEU A 620 14.65 -19.95 -15.91
N THR A 621 15.52 -18.93 -15.86
CA THR A 621 16.87 -19.07 -15.31
C THR A 621 16.82 -19.43 -13.84
N TYR A 622 16.01 -18.73 -13.03
CA TYR A 622 15.81 -19.04 -11.62
C TYR A 622 15.40 -20.50 -11.40
N MET A 623 14.41 -21.00 -12.14
CA MET A 623 13.96 -22.38 -11.99
C MET A 623 15.07 -23.40 -12.25
N LYS A 624 15.88 -23.18 -13.29
CA LYS A 624 16.98 -24.07 -13.65
C LYS A 624 18.10 -24.01 -12.62
N GLU A 625 18.53 -22.82 -12.26
CA GLU A 625 19.65 -22.61 -11.32
C GLU A 625 19.28 -23.05 -9.90
N GLU A 626 18.03 -22.86 -9.47
CA GLU A 626 17.55 -23.39 -8.20
C GLU A 626 17.61 -24.92 -8.15
N GLU A 627 17.18 -25.61 -9.21
CA GLU A 627 17.20 -27.07 -9.26
C GLU A 627 18.65 -27.61 -9.17
N GLU A 628 19.58 -27.00 -9.90
CA GLU A 628 21.01 -27.31 -9.84
C GLU A 628 21.62 -26.99 -8.46
N TYR A 629 21.25 -25.86 -7.88
CA TYR A 629 21.72 -25.42 -6.56
C TYR A 629 21.23 -26.36 -5.46
N PHE A 630 19.94 -26.70 -5.44
CA PHE A 630 19.38 -27.64 -4.47
C PHE A 630 20.04 -29.01 -4.55
N ALA A 631 20.24 -29.55 -5.76
CA ALA A 631 20.93 -30.81 -5.96
C ALA A 631 22.36 -30.77 -5.38
N THR A 632 23.07 -29.67 -5.58
CA THR A 632 24.43 -29.46 -5.07
C THR A 632 24.48 -29.39 -3.55
N VAL A 633 23.61 -28.60 -2.92
CA VAL A 633 23.53 -28.46 -1.46
C VAL A 633 23.17 -29.80 -0.80
N ILE A 634 22.20 -30.53 -1.36
CA ILE A 634 21.82 -31.87 -0.88
C ILE A 634 22.99 -32.84 -0.98
N TRP A 635 23.73 -32.83 -2.10
CA TRP A 635 24.90 -33.68 -2.29
C TRP A 635 26.02 -33.37 -1.29
N LEU A 636 26.34 -32.09 -1.07
CA LEU A 636 27.36 -31.65 -0.11
C LEU A 636 27.02 -32.12 1.31
N HIS A 637 25.80 -31.87 1.77
CA HIS A 637 25.36 -32.30 3.10
C HIS A 637 25.26 -33.82 3.24
N GLY A 638 24.86 -34.54 2.18
CA GLY A 638 24.87 -36.00 2.16
C GLY A 638 26.27 -36.58 2.34
N ARG A 639 27.29 -35.96 1.74
CA ARG A 639 28.70 -36.36 1.85
C ARG A 639 29.28 -36.06 3.22
N GLU A 640 28.99 -34.89 3.78
CA GLU A 640 29.38 -34.54 5.16
C GLU A 640 28.81 -35.52 6.18
N ARG A 641 27.52 -35.88 6.04
CA ARG A 641 26.87 -36.87 6.89
C ARG A 641 27.49 -38.26 6.75
N SER A 642 27.86 -38.66 5.54
CA SER A 642 28.53 -39.94 5.29
C SER A 642 29.91 -39.98 5.97
N ARG A 643 30.70 -38.90 5.85
CA ARG A 643 32.00 -38.74 6.54
C ARG A 643 31.85 -38.73 8.07
N PHE A 644 30.84 -38.03 8.60
CA PHE A 644 30.57 -38.00 10.03
C PHE A 644 30.22 -39.40 10.56
N ASN A 645 29.41 -40.16 9.84
CA ASN A 645 29.07 -41.53 10.19
C ASN A 645 30.28 -42.48 10.12
N GLU A 646 31.18 -42.31 9.15
CA GLU A 646 32.43 -43.10 9.06
C GLU A 646 33.38 -42.83 10.25
N VAL A 647 33.44 -41.58 10.74
CA VAL A 647 34.31 -41.19 11.87
C VAL A 647 33.73 -41.61 13.23
N HIS A 648 32.41 -41.77 13.34
CA HIS A 648 31.73 -42.12 14.60
C HIS A 648 31.19 -43.56 14.64
N GLN A 649 31.52 -44.40 13.65
CA GLN A 649 31.28 -45.86 13.66
C GLN A 649 32.51 -46.68 14.11
N THR A 650 33.63 -46.04 14.47
CA THR A 650 34.74 -46.63 15.24
C THR A 650 34.62 -46.25 16.70
#